data_AF-A0A2U9CJA4-F1
#
_entry.id   AF-A0A2U9CJA4-F1
#
_cell.length_a   1.000
_cell.length_b   1.000
_cell.length_c   1.000
_cell.angle_alpha   90.00
_cell.angle_beta   90.00
_cell.angle_gamma   90.00
#
_symmetry.space_group_name_H-M   'P 1'
#
loop_
_entity.id
_entity.type
_entity.pdbx_description
1 polymer ?
#
loop_
_entity_poly.entity_id
_entity_poly.type
_entity_poly.pdbx_seq_one_letter_code
_entity_poly.pdbx_strand_id
1 'polypeptide(L)'
;MRSQASSPGPDRSVRLLPLHALRTFRLTLFVPAADGDLALALVYICGPVETFLNIMKLFQSEIHDPENYAIFYLDVFAESLTDRKPWQNADSDWADPVKVFKSVFVITYRPPDNPEYRDFQTRLHARAQRDFGVHLEPSLMDFIAGSFYDGFVLYAKALEETLAEGGAQNDGINITMRTQNRRFWGVTGLVNIDHKNARDIDVNLWAMTDQDTGEYGLVAYYNGTTKEIIWSQTERIHWPSGGPPLDNPPCVFSKDDPSCNDGHLPVLGIVAVGSGLALIIFGISSFLIYRKLKLEKELAGMLWRIRWEDLQFESPNKYHKRAGSRLTLSQRGSSYGSLITAHGKYQLFAKTGYFKGNLVAIKHVNKKRIELTRQVLLELKHMRDVQFNHLTRFIGACIDPPNICIVTEYCPRGSLQDILENESINLDWMFRYSLINDIVKGMNYLHNSYIGCHGNLKSSNCVVDSRFVLKITDYGLASFRSSCENDDTHALYAKKLWTAPELLIYDRHPPEGTGKGDVYSFGIILQEIALRNGPFYVEGMDLSPKEIVQKVRNGQKPYFRPTTDNKCHSEELTILMEGCWAEDPAERPDFGHIKIYMAKLNKEGSTSILNNLLSRMEQYANNLENLVEERTQAYLEEKRKAENLLYQILPHSVAEQLKRGETVQAEAFDSVTIYFSDIVGFTSMSAESTPLQVVTLLNDLYTCFDAIIDNFDVYKVETIGDAYMVVSGLPVRNGKLHAREIAGMSLALLEQVKTFKIRHRPNDQLRLRIGIHTGPVCAGVVGLKMPRYCLFGDTVNTASRMESNGEALKIHVSSATKEVLDEFGYFDLQLRGDVEMKGKGKMRTYWLLGEKTDVYVI
;
A
#
# COMPACT_ATOMS: atom_id res chain seq x y z
N MET A 1 -42.05 -22.20 35.85
CA MET A 1 -43.51 -22.22 36.05
C MET A 1 -44.10 -23.40 35.31
N ARG A 2 -45.11 -24.06 35.92
CA ARG A 2 -45.73 -25.34 35.54
C ARG A 2 -46.63 -25.27 34.30
N SER A 3 -46.99 -26.49 33.84
CA SER A 3 -48.13 -26.99 33.03
C SER A 3 -48.08 -26.79 31.52
N GLN A 4 -47.99 -27.86 30.69
CA GLN A 4 -49.04 -28.88 30.35
C GLN A 4 -50.31 -28.23 29.78
N ALA A 5 -50.92 -28.65 28.66
CA ALA A 5 -50.76 -29.78 27.75
C ALA A 5 -51.64 -29.54 26.51
N SER A 6 -51.33 -30.16 25.36
CA SER A 6 -52.34 -30.84 24.50
C SER A 6 -51.66 -31.58 23.33
N SER A 7 -52.11 -32.81 23.12
CA SER A 7 -51.70 -33.88 22.17
C SER A 7 -51.38 -33.51 20.72
N PRO A 8 -50.48 -34.26 20.04
CA PRO A 8 -50.48 -34.37 18.58
C PRO A 8 -50.77 -35.79 18.07
N GLY A 9 -51.54 -35.84 16.99
CA GLY A 9 -51.64 -36.95 16.04
C GLY A 9 -52.73 -36.68 15.01
N PRO A 10 -52.58 -37.04 13.73
CA PRO A 10 -51.37 -37.16 12.93
C PRO A 10 -51.45 -36.25 11.70
N ASP A 11 -50.50 -35.35 11.48
CA ASP A 11 -50.27 -34.83 10.14
C ASP A 11 -48.80 -34.45 9.95
N ARG A 12 -48.19 -35.08 8.95
CA ARG A 12 -46.77 -34.93 8.61
C ARG A 12 -46.54 -33.52 8.09
N SER A 13 -46.03 -32.63 8.94
CA SER A 13 -45.38 -31.39 8.49
C SER A 13 -44.24 -31.00 9.43
N VAL A 14 -43.06 -31.60 9.20
CA VAL A 14 -41.81 -31.01 9.69
C VAL A 14 -41.48 -29.84 8.76
N ARG A 15 -41.76 -28.62 9.23
CA ARG A 15 -41.16 -27.40 8.71
C ARG A 15 -39.68 -27.39 9.11
N LEU A 16 -38.79 -27.45 8.11
CA LEU A 16 -37.37 -27.10 8.27
C LEU A 16 -37.17 -25.63 7.87
N LEU A 17 -36.63 -24.85 8.80
CA LEU A 17 -36.04 -23.51 8.60
C LEU A 17 -34.68 -23.64 7.86
N PRO A 18 -34.16 -22.54 7.27
CA PRO A 18 -33.47 -22.59 5.98
C PRO A 18 -31.98 -22.97 6.09
N LEU A 19 -31.59 -24.00 5.35
CA LEU A 19 -30.20 -24.42 5.12
C LEU A 19 -29.51 -23.49 4.12
N HIS A 20 -29.13 -22.30 4.56
CA HIS A 20 -28.19 -21.41 3.84
C HIS A 20 -26.74 -21.78 4.18
N ALA A 21 -26.32 -23.05 3.98
CA ALA A 21 -24.92 -23.47 4.17
C ALA A 21 -24.52 -24.79 3.46
N LEU A 22 -25.26 -25.24 2.44
CA LEU A 22 -24.87 -26.38 1.59
C LEU A 22 -25.07 -25.99 0.12
N ARG A 23 -24.22 -25.10 -0.39
CA ARG A 23 -24.11 -24.79 -1.82
C ARG A 23 -22.78 -25.31 -2.35
N THR A 24 -22.67 -26.62 -2.59
CA THR A 24 -21.90 -27.23 -3.70
C THR A 24 -21.93 -28.76 -3.58
N PHE A 25 -23.02 -29.38 -4.04
CA PHE A 25 -22.99 -30.72 -4.64
C PHE A 25 -24.14 -30.73 -5.64
N ARG A 26 -23.82 -30.51 -6.92
CA ARG A 26 -24.77 -30.61 -8.02
C ARG A 26 -25.02 -32.09 -8.28
N LEU A 27 -26.18 -32.59 -7.83
CA LEU A 27 -26.88 -33.63 -8.58
C LEU A 27 -27.11 -33.09 -9.99
N THR A 28 -26.68 -33.81 -11.01
CA THR A 28 -27.06 -33.54 -12.40
C THR A 28 -27.56 -34.84 -13.03
N LEU A 29 -28.80 -35.20 -12.68
CA LEU A 29 -29.71 -35.94 -13.55
C LEU A 29 -30.13 -34.96 -14.65
N PHE A 30 -29.87 -35.25 -15.93
CA PHE A 30 -30.57 -34.59 -17.04
C PHE A 30 -30.88 -35.59 -18.17
N VAL A 31 -32.18 -35.85 -18.30
CA VAL A 31 -32.89 -36.11 -19.56
C VAL A 31 -33.62 -34.79 -19.91
N PRO A 32 -33.83 -34.46 -21.19
CA PRO A 32 -33.02 -33.57 -22.02
C PRO A 32 -33.32 -32.06 -21.84
N ALA A 33 -32.34 -31.18 -22.09
CA ALA A 33 -32.61 -29.78 -22.43
C ALA A 33 -31.54 -29.24 -23.37
N ALA A 34 -32.02 -28.41 -24.31
CA ALA A 34 -31.29 -27.80 -25.40
C ALA A 34 -30.11 -26.93 -24.95
N ASP A 35 -29.20 -26.74 -25.90
CA ASP A 35 -27.96 -25.98 -25.86
C ASP A 35 -26.74 -26.74 -25.33
N GLY A 36 -25.72 -26.73 -26.18
CA GLY A 36 -24.60 -27.66 -26.20
C GLY A 36 -23.59 -27.47 -25.07
N ASP A 37 -22.72 -28.47 -25.03
CA ASP A 37 -21.56 -28.67 -24.16
C ASP A 37 -21.88 -29.11 -22.72
N LEU A 38 -21.88 -30.44 -22.51
CA LEU A 38 -20.96 -31.14 -21.59
C LEU A 38 -21.39 -32.62 -21.42
N ALA A 39 -20.50 -33.57 -21.69
CA ALA A 39 -20.56 -34.91 -21.08
C ALA A 39 -19.16 -35.53 -20.99
N LEU A 40 -18.71 -35.84 -19.77
CA LEU A 40 -17.50 -36.62 -19.48
C LEU A 40 -17.84 -38.12 -19.41
N ALA A 41 -16.90 -39.01 -19.77
CA ALA A 41 -16.97 -40.45 -19.49
C ALA A 41 -16.92 -40.82 -17.99
N LEU A 42 -16.82 -39.81 -17.12
CA LEU A 42 -16.72 -39.92 -15.66
C LEU A 42 -18.04 -39.51 -15.01
N VAL A 43 -18.66 -40.43 -14.27
CA VAL A 43 -19.95 -40.22 -13.60
C VAL A 43 -19.73 -40.24 -12.10
N TYR A 44 -20.15 -39.19 -11.38
CA TYR A 44 -20.12 -39.17 -9.91
C TYR A 44 -21.53 -39.36 -9.37
N ILE A 45 -21.71 -40.40 -8.54
CA ILE A 45 -22.98 -40.69 -7.89
C ILE A 45 -22.80 -40.46 -6.38
N CYS A 46 -23.61 -39.56 -5.82
CA CYS A 46 -23.67 -39.29 -4.39
C CYS A 46 -25.12 -39.46 -3.95
N GLY A 47 -25.37 -40.43 -3.06
CA GLY A 47 -26.71 -40.71 -2.57
C GLY A 47 -26.81 -42.05 -1.83
N PRO A 48 -27.97 -42.36 -1.23
CA PRO A 48 -28.21 -43.62 -0.55
C PRO A 48 -27.97 -44.82 -1.48
N VAL A 49 -27.54 -45.95 -0.91
CA VAL A 49 -27.22 -47.18 -1.65
C VAL A 49 -28.40 -47.60 -2.55
N GLU A 50 -29.64 -47.50 -2.08
CA GLU A 50 -30.85 -47.80 -2.86
C GLU A 50 -30.97 -46.96 -4.15
N THR A 51 -30.64 -45.66 -4.07
CA THR A 51 -30.70 -44.76 -5.23
C THR A 51 -29.60 -45.10 -6.22
N PHE A 52 -28.41 -45.38 -5.73
CA PHE A 52 -27.28 -45.83 -6.54
C PHE A 52 -27.63 -47.13 -7.29
N LEU A 53 -28.17 -48.13 -6.60
CA LEU A 53 -28.56 -49.40 -7.23
C LEU A 53 -29.66 -49.21 -8.29
N ASN A 54 -30.64 -48.33 -8.06
CA ASN A 54 -31.66 -48.02 -9.06
C ASN A 54 -31.08 -47.35 -10.31
N ILE A 55 -30.11 -46.44 -10.15
CA ILE A 55 -29.40 -45.83 -11.27
C ILE A 55 -28.60 -46.89 -12.03
N MET A 56 -27.94 -47.81 -11.33
CA MET A 56 -27.18 -48.90 -11.96
C MET A 56 -28.08 -49.88 -12.73
N LYS A 57 -29.33 -50.11 -12.30
CA LYS A 57 -30.31 -50.89 -13.06
C LYS A 57 -30.68 -50.21 -14.38
N LEU A 58 -30.96 -48.91 -14.35
CA LEU A 58 -31.23 -48.13 -15.55
C LEU A 58 -30.02 -48.12 -16.49
N PHE A 59 -28.83 -47.98 -15.93
CA PHE A 59 -27.57 -48.05 -16.67
C PHE A 59 -27.41 -49.41 -17.38
N GLN A 60 -27.69 -50.52 -16.72
CA GLN A 60 -27.66 -51.86 -17.33
C GLN A 60 -28.67 -52.01 -18.48
N SER A 61 -29.85 -51.38 -18.40
CA SER A 61 -30.88 -51.51 -19.44
C SER A 61 -30.69 -50.57 -20.63
N GLU A 62 -30.15 -49.37 -20.40
CA GLU A 62 -30.10 -48.31 -21.42
C GLU A 62 -28.73 -48.18 -22.10
N ILE A 63 -27.64 -48.62 -21.47
CA ILE A 63 -26.28 -48.46 -22.00
C ILE A 63 -25.76 -49.79 -22.55
N HIS A 64 -25.44 -49.82 -23.85
CA HIS A 64 -24.95 -51.02 -24.53
C HIS A 64 -23.46 -51.31 -24.26
N ASP A 65 -22.64 -50.28 -24.02
CA ASP A 65 -21.19 -50.40 -23.80
C ASP A 65 -20.75 -49.84 -22.43
N PRO A 66 -20.97 -50.57 -21.32
CA PRO A 66 -20.66 -50.11 -19.96
C PRO A 66 -19.16 -49.93 -19.69
N GLU A 67 -18.30 -50.49 -20.54
CA GLU A 67 -16.83 -50.46 -20.46
C GLU A 67 -16.22 -49.09 -20.81
N ASN A 68 -17.01 -48.21 -21.45
CA ASN A 68 -16.59 -46.87 -21.84
C ASN A 68 -16.80 -45.82 -20.73
N TYR A 69 -17.33 -46.22 -19.58
CA TYR A 69 -17.66 -45.33 -18.46
C TYR A 69 -16.82 -45.66 -17.23
N ALA A 70 -16.55 -44.65 -16.41
CA ALA A 70 -16.01 -44.79 -15.07
C ALA A 70 -16.94 -44.10 -14.07
N ILE A 71 -17.54 -44.89 -13.20
CA ILE A 71 -18.58 -44.42 -12.26
C ILE A 71 -17.96 -44.36 -10.86
N PHE A 72 -17.84 -43.18 -10.28
CA PHE A 72 -17.41 -42.97 -8.90
C PHE A 72 -18.63 -42.86 -8.00
N TYR A 73 -18.84 -43.86 -7.15
CA TYR A 73 -19.85 -43.85 -6.12
C TYR A 73 -19.25 -43.37 -4.79
N LEU A 74 -19.78 -42.28 -4.25
CA LEU A 74 -19.38 -41.76 -2.94
C LEU A 74 -20.21 -42.46 -1.85
N ASP A 75 -19.66 -43.57 -1.34
CA ASP A 75 -20.15 -44.29 -0.18
C ASP A 75 -19.26 -43.98 1.02
N VAL A 76 -19.51 -42.83 1.63
CA VAL A 76 -18.64 -42.27 2.67
C VAL A 76 -18.39 -43.26 3.83
N PHE A 77 -19.34 -44.14 4.09
CA PHE A 77 -19.32 -45.06 5.23
C PHE A 77 -19.18 -46.54 4.85
N ALA A 78 -18.96 -46.85 3.58
CA ALA A 78 -18.79 -48.21 3.08
C ALA A 78 -20.00 -49.13 3.35
N GLU A 79 -21.22 -48.59 3.40
CA GLU A 79 -22.46 -49.37 3.62
C GLU A 79 -22.68 -50.43 2.52
N SER A 80 -22.31 -50.10 1.28
CA SER A 80 -22.36 -51.01 0.14
C SER A 80 -21.24 -52.07 0.16
N LEU A 81 -20.17 -51.86 0.93
CA LEU A 81 -18.97 -52.71 0.92
C LEU A 81 -18.89 -53.68 2.11
N THR A 82 -19.97 -53.86 2.88
CA THR A 82 -20.01 -54.78 4.03
C THR A 82 -19.51 -56.19 3.70
N ASP A 83 -19.89 -56.73 2.53
CA ASP A 83 -19.40 -58.01 2.00
C ASP A 83 -18.38 -57.85 0.85
N ARG A 84 -17.76 -56.68 0.72
CA ARG A 84 -16.89 -56.28 -0.40
C ARG A 84 -17.53 -56.37 -1.79
N LYS A 85 -18.86 -56.48 -1.87
CA LYS A 85 -19.63 -56.51 -3.12
C LYS A 85 -20.78 -55.50 -3.05
N PRO A 86 -20.67 -54.35 -3.75
CA PRO A 86 -21.65 -53.26 -3.71
C PRO A 86 -23.11 -53.62 -3.98
N TRP A 87 -23.37 -54.73 -4.68
CA TRP A 87 -24.71 -55.17 -5.10
C TRP A 87 -25.31 -56.28 -4.23
N GLN A 88 -24.56 -56.88 -3.31
CA GLN A 88 -24.93 -58.14 -2.65
C GLN A 88 -26.07 -57.99 -1.63
N ASN A 89 -26.24 -56.80 -1.05
CA ASN A 89 -27.30 -56.50 -0.09
C ASN A 89 -28.64 -56.05 -0.74
N ALA A 90 -28.77 -56.18 -2.06
CA ALA A 90 -29.94 -55.71 -2.80
C ALA A 90 -30.91 -56.86 -3.13
N ASP A 91 -32.20 -56.69 -2.85
CA ASP A 91 -33.31 -57.57 -3.33
C ASP A 91 -33.49 -57.42 -4.85
N SER A 92 -32.49 -57.82 -5.65
CA SER A 92 -32.41 -57.48 -7.07
C SER A 92 -31.85 -58.62 -7.92
N ASP A 93 -32.65 -59.10 -8.88
CA ASP A 93 -32.21 -60.02 -9.93
C ASP A 93 -31.32 -59.28 -10.95
N TRP A 94 -30.01 -59.32 -10.74
CA TRP A 94 -29.02 -58.83 -11.70
C TRP A 94 -28.71 -59.92 -12.74
N ALA A 95 -28.78 -59.59 -14.04
CA ALA A 95 -28.44 -60.58 -15.09
C ALA A 95 -26.95 -60.96 -15.12
N ASP A 96 -26.06 -59.99 -14.87
CA ASP A 96 -24.61 -60.19 -14.68
C ASP A 96 -24.05 -59.01 -13.85
N PRO A 97 -23.97 -59.14 -12.52
CA PRO A 97 -23.54 -58.03 -11.65
C PRO A 97 -22.05 -57.72 -11.80
N VAL A 98 -21.20 -58.70 -12.09
CA VAL A 98 -19.75 -58.48 -12.21
C VAL A 98 -19.47 -57.56 -13.38
N LYS A 99 -20.11 -57.78 -14.53
CA LYS A 99 -19.93 -56.95 -15.72
C LYS A 99 -20.40 -55.50 -15.52
N VAL A 100 -21.52 -55.29 -14.82
CA VAL A 100 -22.11 -53.96 -14.61
C VAL A 100 -21.29 -53.13 -13.62
N PHE A 101 -20.83 -53.75 -12.54
CA PHE A 101 -20.12 -53.04 -11.49
C PHE A 101 -18.61 -52.93 -11.76
N LYS A 102 -18.06 -53.63 -12.76
CA LYS A 102 -16.63 -53.52 -13.13
C LYS A 102 -16.17 -52.09 -13.41
N SER A 103 -17.05 -51.21 -13.89
CA SER A 103 -16.77 -49.78 -14.14
C SER A 103 -17.04 -48.87 -12.92
N VAL A 104 -17.47 -49.42 -11.79
CA VAL A 104 -17.80 -48.69 -10.56
C VAL A 104 -16.61 -48.68 -9.61
N PHE A 105 -16.25 -47.49 -9.16
CA PHE A 105 -15.27 -47.18 -8.14
C PHE A 105 -15.97 -46.63 -6.91
N VAL A 106 -15.65 -47.13 -5.72
CA VAL A 106 -16.30 -46.69 -4.48
C VAL A 106 -15.31 -45.88 -3.64
N ILE A 107 -15.69 -44.66 -3.26
CA ILE A 107 -14.89 -43.77 -2.42
C ILE A 107 -15.47 -43.79 -1.00
N THR A 108 -14.63 -44.13 -0.02
CA THR A 108 -15.01 -44.26 1.41
C THR A 108 -14.06 -43.46 2.29
N TYR A 109 -14.43 -43.16 3.54
CA TYR A 109 -13.44 -42.69 4.51
C TYR A 109 -12.40 -43.75 4.82
N ARG A 110 -11.16 -43.32 5.05
CA ARG A 110 -10.13 -44.20 5.56
C ARG A 110 -10.25 -44.32 7.09
N PRO A 111 -10.40 -45.54 7.65
CA PRO A 111 -10.32 -45.72 9.09
C PRO A 111 -8.88 -45.46 9.57
N PRO A 112 -8.69 -44.78 10.71
CA PRO A 112 -7.38 -44.63 11.32
C PRO A 112 -6.79 -45.98 11.76
N ASP A 113 -5.55 -46.25 11.37
CA ASP A 113 -4.85 -47.52 11.67
C ASP A 113 -4.15 -47.51 13.05
N ASN A 114 -4.23 -46.39 13.79
CA ASN A 114 -3.50 -46.21 15.04
C ASN A 114 -4.17 -46.94 16.23
N PRO A 115 -3.39 -47.46 17.18
CA PRO A 115 -3.92 -48.25 18.29
C PRO A 115 -4.84 -47.46 19.21
N GLU A 116 -4.63 -46.14 19.36
CA GLU A 116 -5.46 -45.27 20.19
C GLU A 116 -6.89 -45.16 19.66
N TYR A 117 -7.06 -45.20 18.33
CA TYR A 117 -8.38 -45.18 17.71
C TYR A 117 -9.16 -46.49 17.99
N ARG A 118 -8.47 -47.64 17.96
CA ARG A 118 -9.09 -48.95 18.29
C ARG A 118 -9.53 -49.03 19.74
N ASP A 119 -8.71 -48.51 20.65
CA ASP A 119 -9.09 -48.39 22.07
C ASP A 119 -10.30 -47.45 22.24
N PHE A 120 -10.29 -46.32 21.55
CA PHE A 120 -11.41 -45.38 21.56
C PHE A 120 -12.71 -46.02 21.04
N GLN A 121 -12.67 -46.76 19.94
CA GLN A 121 -13.82 -47.46 19.38
C GLN A 121 -14.40 -48.49 20.38
N THR A 122 -13.52 -49.28 21.01
CA THR A 122 -13.93 -50.26 22.03
C THR A 122 -14.61 -49.57 23.22
N ARG A 123 -14.05 -48.44 23.68
CA ARG A 123 -14.64 -47.63 24.76
C ARG A 123 -15.95 -46.97 24.34
N LEU A 124 -16.05 -46.49 23.10
CA LEU A 124 -17.25 -45.87 22.54
C LEU A 124 -18.41 -46.87 22.56
N HIS A 125 -18.22 -48.09 22.04
CA HIS A 125 -19.25 -49.12 22.03
C HIS A 125 -19.62 -49.61 23.43
N ALA A 126 -18.63 -49.81 24.30
CA ALA A 126 -18.89 -50.18 25.69
C ALA A 126 -19.70 -49.11 26.43
N ARG A 127 -19.46 -47.83 26.13
CA ARG A 127 -20.21 -46.70 26.70
C ARG A 127 -21.60 -46.56 26.09
N ALA A 128 -21.75 -46.77 24.78
CA ALA A 128 -23.05 -46.79 24.12
C ALA A 128 -23.98 -47.84 24.73
N GLN A 129 -23.47 -49.05 24.99
CA GLN A 129 -24.22 -50.11 25.65
C GLN A 129 -24.54 -49.78 27.11
N ARG A 130 -23.58 -49.22 27.85
CA ARG A 130 -23.74 -48.93 29.29
C ARG A 130 -24.66 -47.75 29.56
N ASP A 131 -24.45 -46.63 28.88
CA ASP A 131 -25.08 -45.35 29.18
C ASP A 131 -26.43 -45.20 28.45
N PHE A 132 -26.59 -45.86 27.28
CA PHE A 132 -27.78 -45.72 26.42
C PHE A 132 -28.48 -47.05 26.09
N GLY A 133 -27.91 -48.20 26.47
CA GLY A 133 -28.50 -49.52 26.17
C GLY A 133 -28.44 -49.90 24.69
N VAL A 134 -27.64 -49.20 23.88
CA VAL A 134 -27.55 -49.42 22.42
C VAL A 134 -26.30 -50.23 22.10
N HIS A 135 -26.48 -51.35 21.41
CA HIS A 135 -25.39 -52.12 20.85
C HIS A 135 -25.01 -51.53 19.49
N LEU A 136 -23.76 -51.11 19.33
CA LEU A 136 -23.22 -50.58 18.08
C LEU A 136 -22.29 -51.61 17.47
N GLU A 137 -22.42 -51.84 16.16
CA GLU A 137 -21.46 -52.64 15.41
C GLU A 137 -20.29 -51.75 14.91
N PRO A 138 -19.05 -52.27 14.91
CA PRO A 138 -17.91 -51.56 14.34
C PRO A 138 -18.14 -51.13 12.90
N SER A 139 -18.14 -49.83 12.67
CA SER A 139 -18.39 -49.24 11.35
C SER A 139 -17.58 -47.97 11.15
N LEU A 140 -17.52 -47.48 9.91
CA LEU A 140 -16.88 -46.19 9.62
C LEU A 140 -17.63 -45.01 10.25
N MET A 141 -18.84 -45.18 10.77
CA MET A 141 -19.55 -44.14 11.52
C MET A 141 -18.84 -43.79 12.83
N ASP A 142 -18.08 -44.74 13.40
CA ASP A 142 -17.27 -44.49 14.60
C ASP A 142 -16.20 -43.41 14.35
N PHE A 143 -15.80 -43.23 13.09
CA PHE A 143 -14.85 -42.18 12.69
C PHE A 143 -15.41 -40.78 12.92
N ILE A 144 -16.73 -40.61 12.79
CA ILE A 144 -17.41 -39.34 13.07
C ILE A 144 -17.28 -39.01 14.55
N ALA A 145 -17.52 -39.98 15.43
CA ALA A 145 -17.38 -39.81 16.87
C ALA A 145 -15.93 -39.46 17.26
N GLY A 146 -14.94 -40.12 16.64
CA GLY A 146 -13.53 -39.78 16.80
C GLY A 146 -13.20 -38.36 16.30
N SER A 147 -13.79 -37.95 15.17
CA SER A 147 -13.61 -36.60 14.61
C SER A 147 -14.19 -35.51 15.51
N PHE A 148 -15.34 -35.75 16.13
CA PHE A 148 -15.90 -34.85 17.14
C PHE A 148 -15.03 -34.75 18.39
N TYR A 149 -14.48 -35.89 18.84
CA TYR A 149 -13.53 -35.92 19.95
C TYR A 149 -12.31 -35.04 19.65
N ASP A 150 -11.73 -35.17 18.45
CA ASP A 150 -10.59 -34.37 18.03
C ASP A 150 -10.92 -32.88 17.89
N GLY A 151 -12.12 -32.55 17.40
CA GLY A 151 -12.62 -31.18 17.37
C GLY A 151 -12.71 -30.57 18.77
N PHE A 152 -13.14 -31.35 19.77
CA PHE A 152 -13.17 -30.89 21.16
C PHE A 152 -11.76 -30.71 21.74
N VAL A 153 -10.83 -31.61 21.45
CA VAL A 153 -9.42 -31.48 21.86
C VAL A 153 -8.79 -30.23 21.24
N LEU A 154 -9.07 -29.94 19.97
CA LEU A 154 -8.61 -28.73 19.29
C LEU A 154 -9.16 -27.46 19.97
N TYR A 155 -10.46 -27.45 20.26
CA TYR A 155 -11.10 -26.34 20.98
C TYR A 155 -10.49 -26.14 22.37
N ALA A 156 -10.30 -27.22 23.14
CA ALA A 156 -9.71 -27.16 24.47
C ALA A 156 -8.29 -26.57 24.44
N LYS A 157 -7.45 -26.97 23.47
CA LYS A 157 -6.10 -26.42 23.28
C LYS A 157 -6.13 -24.94 22.92
N ALA A 158 -7.01 -24.53 22.01
CA ALA A 158 -7.15 -23.13 21.62
C ALA A 158 -7.65 -22.25 22.77
N LEU A 159 -8.57 -22.77 23.59
CA LEU A 159 -9.08 -22.10 24.79
C LEU A 159 -7.99 -21.98 25.86
N GLU A 160 -7.22 -23.04 26.13
CA GLU A 160 -6.11 -23.03 27.09
C GLU A 160 -5.07 -21.95 26.73
N GLU A 161 -4.69 -21.86 25.46
CA GLU A 161 -3.76 -20.82 24.97
C GLU A 161 -4.33 -19.41 25.08
N THR A 162 -5.62 -19.25 24.79
CA THR A 162 -6.31 -17.96 24.91
C THR A 162 -6.31 -17.51 26.37
N LEU A 163 -6.59 -18.42 27.31
CA LEU A 163 -6.56 -18.14 28.75
C LEU A 163 -5.14 -17.85 29.26
N ALA A 164 -4.13 -18.58 28.76
CA ALA A 164 -2.73 -18.38 29.14
C ALA A 164 -2.21 -16.98 28.74
N GLU A 165 -2.72 -16.42 27.65
CA GLU A 165 -2.39 -15.05 27.19
C GLU A 165 -3.29 -13.96 27.80
N GLY A 166 -4.14 -14.31 28.77
CA GLY A 166 -5.04 -13.37 29.44
C GLY A 166 -6.31 -13.02 28.64
N GLY A 167 -6.60 -13.77 27.58
CA GLY A 167 -7.84 -13.66 26.80
C GLY A 167 -9.05 -14.20 27.55
N ALA A 168 -10.24 -13.70 27.21
CA ALA A 168 -11.47 -14.09 27.87
C ALA A 168 -12.09 -15.36 27.26
N GLN A 169 -12.65 -16.24 28.10
CA GLN A 169 -13.31 -17.49 27.67
C GLN A 169 -14.53 -17.28 26.74
N ASN A 170 -15.08 -16.07 26.70
CA ASN A 170 -16.21 -15.70 25.83
C ASN A 170 -15.78 -15.08 24.48
N ASP A 171 -14.47 -14.92 24.25
CA ASP A 171 -13.93 -14.40 23.00
C ASP A 171 -13.83 -15.50 21.94
N GLY A 172 -14.98 -15.88 21.39
CA GLY A 172 -15.09 -16.93 20.39
C GLY A 172 -14.30 -16.64 19.10
N ILE A 173 -14.04 -15.38 18.77
CA ILE A 173 -13.30 -15.00 17.56
C ILE A 173 -11.82 -15.34 17.75
N ASN A 174 -11.22 -14.92 18.86
CA ASN A 174 -9.82 -15.19 19.15
C ASN A 174 -9.56 -16.70 19.30
N ILE A 175 -10.44 -17.41 20.00
CA ILE A 175 -10.37 -18.88 20.14
C ILE A 175 -10.43 -19.55 18.75
N THR A 176 -11.34 -19.12 17.88
CA THR A 176 -11.49 -19.70 16.52
C THR A 176 -10.35 -19.31 15.57
N MET A 177 -9.72 -18.15 15.75
CA MET A 177 -8.52 -17.78 14.98
C MET A 177 -7.35 -18.71 15.31
N ARG A 178 -7.24 -19.14 16.57
CA ARG A 178 -6.17 -20.03 17.05
C ARG A 178 -6.34 -21.49 16.64
N THR A 179 -7.50 -21.88 16.11
CA THR A 179 -7.70 -23.23 15.55
C THR A 179 -7.21 -23.36 14.10
N GLN A 180 -6.95 -22.24 13.40
CA GLN A 180 -6.57 -22.22 11.99
C GLN A 180 -5.13 -22.70 11.76
N ASN A 181 -4.87 -23.32 10.60
CA ASN A 181 -3.53 -23.75 10.17
C ASN A 181 -2.77 -24.60 11.20
N ARG A 182 -3.49 -25.49 11.90
CA ARG A 182 -2.97 -26.20 13.05
C ARG A 182 -2.83 -27.69 12.78
N ARG A 183 -1.72 -28.25 13.28
CA ARG A 183 -1.44 -29.68 13.29
C ARG A 183 -1.37 -30.18 14.72
N PHE A 184 -2.08 -31.26 15.03
CA PHE A 184 -2.04 -31.86 16.35
C PHE A 184 -2.35 -33.35 16.30
N TRP A 185 -1.90 -34.08 17.32
CA TRP A 185 -2.25 -35.48 17.53
C TRP A 185 -3.59 -35.57 18.24
N GLY A 186 -4.55 -36.21 17.57
CA GLY A 186 -5.87 -36.58 18.07
C GLY A 186 -6.03 -38.10 18.18
N VAL A 187 -7.22 -38.55 18.56
CA VAL A 187 -7.56 -39.97 18.66
C VAL A 187 -7.59 -40.65 17.29
N THR A 188 -7.94 -39.91 16.23
CA THR A 188 -7.92 -40.39 14.84
C THR A 188 -6.55 -40.25 14.16
N GLY A 189 -5.49 -39.97 14.93
CA GLY A 189 -4.12 -39.80 14.42
C GLY A 189 -3.69 -38.34 14.27
N LEU A 190 -2.85 -38.06 13.26
CA LEU A 190 -2.37 -36.69 12.99
C LEU A 190 -3.46 -35.90 12.27
N VAL A 191 -4.01 -34.89 12.93
CA VAL A 191 -5.04 -34.00 12.39
C VAL A 191 -4.38 -32.73 11.86
N ASN A 192 -4.63 -32.41 10.58
CA ASN A 192 -4.26 -31.14 9.97
C ASN A 192 -5.52 -30.31 9.67
N ILE A 193 -5.51 -29.06 10.12
CA ILE A 193 -6.57 -28.09 9.90
C ILE A 193 -6.01 -26.97 9.02
N ASP A 194 -6.69 -26.66 7.92
CA ASP A 194 -6.28 -25.63 6.99
C ASP A 194 -6.63 -24.21 7.47
N HIS A 195 -6.28 -23.22 6.65
CA HIS A 195 -6.58 -21.79 6.90
C HIS A 195 -8.07 -21.46 6.98
N LYS A 196 -8.96 -22.33 6.49
CA LYS A 196 -10.42 -22.18 6.54
C LYS A 196 -11.06 -22.97 7.67
N ASN A 197 -10.27 -23.50 8.60
CA ASN A 197 -10.73 -24.44 9.64
C ASN A 197 -11.31 -25.75 9.06
N ALA A 198 -10.96 -26.11 7.82
CA ALA A 198 -11.32 -27.39 7.24
C ALA A 198 -10.26 -28.44 7.62
N ARG A 199 -10.72 -29.60 8.05
CA ARG A 199 -9.86 -30.75 8.34
C ARG A 199 -9.48 -31.44 7.03
N ASP A 200 -8.19 -31.74 6.86
CA ASP A 200 -7.74 -32.63 5.80
C ASP A 200 -8.16 -34.07 6.15
N ILE A 201 -8.81 -34.75 5.19
CA ILE A 201 -9.37 -36.10 5.39
C ILE A 201 -8.73 -37.07 4.41
N ASP A 202 -8.41 -38.25 4.92
CA ASP A 202 -7.93 -39.37 4.13
C ASP A 202 -9.11 -40.20 3.59
N VAL A 203 -9.08 -40.52 2.30
CA VAL A 203 -10.14 -41.29 1.64
C VAL A 203 -9.56 -42.51 0.93
N ASN A 204 -10.30 -43.60 0.98
CA ASN A 204 -9.97 -44.87 0.33
C ASN A 204 -10.72 -45.00 -0.99
N LEU A 205 -10.01 -45.44 -2.02
CA LEU A 205 -10.57 -45.79 -3.33
C LEU A 205 -10.61 -47.32 -3.46
N TRP A 206 -11.83 -47.84 -3.62
CA TRP A 206 -12.10 -49.25 -3.84
C TRP A 206 -12.46 -49.50 -5.29
N ALA A 207 -11.94 -50.58 -5.85
CA ALA A 207 -12.29 -51.07 -7.17
C ALA A 207 -12.39 -52.59 -7.15
N MET A 208 -13.04 -53.16 -8.16
CA MET A 208 -13.08 -54.61 -8.34
C MET A 208 -11.66 -55.13 -8.66
N THR A 209 -11.09 -55.90 -7.74
CA THR A 209 -9.73 -56.45 -7.88
C THR A 209 -9.75 -57.88 -8.40
N ASP A 210 -10.77 -58.65 -8.03
CA ASP A 210 -10.99 -60.01 -8.53
C ASP A 210 -12.20 -60.04 -9.46
N GLN A 211 -11.96 -60.32 -10.75
CA GLN A 211 -12.99 -60.36 -11.78
C GLN A 211 -13.75 -61.70 -11.83
N ASP A 212 -13.22 -62.75 -11.23
CA ASP A 212 -13.89 -64.06 -11.18
C ASP A 212 -14.88 -64.12 -10.01
N THR A 213 -14.51 -63.52 -8.87
CA THR A 213 -15.37 -63.48 -7.67
C THR A 213 -16.20 -62.20 -7.54
N GLY A 214 -15.80 -61.12 -8.21
CA GLY A 214 -16.43 -59.80 -8.13
C GLY A 214 -16.11 -59.03 -6.84
N GLU A 215 -15.07 -59.42 -6.09
CA GLU A 215 -14.70 -58.75 -4.84
C GLU A 215 -13.99 -57.41 -5.09
N TYR A 216 -14.34 -56.42 -4.25
CA TYR A 216 -13.69 -55.11 -4.23
C TYR A 216 -12.51 -55.11 -3.26
N GLY A 217 -11.39 -54.61 -3.74
CA GLY A 217 -10.18 -54.38 -2.98
C GLY A 217 -9.78 -52.91 -2.93
N LEU A 218 -8.95 -52.57 -1.95
CA LEU A 218 -8.40 -51.22 -1.79
C LEU A 218 -7.26 -51.00 -2.79
N VAL A 219 -7.50 -50.19 -3.82
CA VAL A 219 -6.53 -49.94 -4.91
C VAL A 219 -5.66 -48.72 -4.66
N ALA A 220 -6.17 -47.73 -3.94
CA ALA A 220 -5.42 -46.53 -3.56
C ALA A 220 -6.08 -45.85 -2.36
N TYR A 221 -5.34 -44.96 -1.72
CA TYR A 221 -5.90 -43.99 -0.80
C TYR A 221 -5.30 -42.62 -1.03
N TYR A 222 -6.09 -41.59 -0.82
CA TYR A 222 -5.64 -40.21 -0.81
C TYR A 222 -5.23 -39.83 0.60
N ASN A 223 -4.00 -39.36 0.77
CA ASN A 223 -3.52 -38.77 2.00
C ASN A 223 -3.83 -37.27 1.97
N GLY A 224 -4.79 -36.82 2.79
CA GLY A 224 -5.21 -35.44 2.86
C GLY A 224 -4.12 -34.50 3.36
N THR A 225 -3.21 -35.00 4.20
CA THR A 225 -2.12 -34.18 4.77
C THR A 225 -1.02 -33.90 3.75
N THR A 226 -0.56 -34.91 3.01
CA THR A 226 0.46 -34.74 1.95
C THR A 226 -0.14 -34.32 0.61
N LYS A 227 -1.47 -34.47 0.44
CA LYS A 227 -2.23 -34.23 -0.79
C LYS A 227 -1.79 -35.14 -1.95
N GLU A 228 -1.39 -36.36 -1.63
CA GLU A 228 -0.90 -37.35 -2.58
C GLU A 228 -1.81 -38.59 -2.59
N ILE A 229 -1.95 -39.20 -3.76
CA ILE A 229 -2.61 -40.50 -3.91
C ILE A 229 -1.53 -41.58 -3.78
N ILE A 230 -1.70 -42.46 -2.81
CA ILE A 230 -0.82 -43.59 -2.54
C ILE A 230 -1.50 -44.85 -3.06
N TRP A 231 -0.92 -45.39 -4.12
CA TRP A 231 -1.41 -46.61 -4.78
C TRP A 231 -1.02 -47.86 -3.99
N SER A 232 -1.91 -48.85 -3.97
CA SER A 232 -1.64 -50.16 -3.39
C SER A 232 -0.51 -50.86 -4.15
N GLN A 233 0.35 -51.56 -3.42
CA GLN A 233 1.46 -52.31 -4.03
C GLN A 233 1.00 -53.67 -4.59
N THR A 234 -0.09 -54.20 -4.07
CA THR A 234 -0.61 -55.53 -4.40
C THR A 234 -1.83 -55.46 -5.31
N GLU A 235 -2.73 -54.52 -5.06
CA GLU A 235 -3.99 -54.37 -5.79
C GLU A 235 -3.87 -53.28 -6.88
N ARG A 236 -4.47 -53.52 -8.06
CA ARG A 236 -4.47 -52.55 -9.16
C ARG A 236 -5.87 -52.36 -9.72
N ILE A 237 -6.11 -51.19 -10.31
CA ILE A 237 -7.34 -50.94 -11.06
C ILE A 237 -7.30 -51.78 -12.35
N HIS A 238 -8.30 -52.64 -12.52
CA HIS A 238 -8.52 -53.38 -13.75
C HIS A 238 -9.53 -52.63 -14.63
N TRP A 239 -9.01 -51.78 -15.51
CA TRP A 239 -9.84 -51.07 -16.47
C TRP A 239 -10.47 -52.04 -17.47
N PRO A 240 -11.80 -51.96 -17.74
CA PRO A 240 -12.48 -52.82 -18.71
C PRO A 240 -11.84 -52.81 -20.10
N SER A 241 -11.42 -51.65 -20.59
CA SER A 241 -10.82 -51.43 -21.92
C SER A 241 -9.28 -51.45 -21.94
N GLY A 242 -8.63 -51.86 -20.85
CA GLY A 242 -7.16 -51.92 -20.73
C GLY A 242 -6.48 -50.60 -20.33
N GLY A 243 -7.23 -49.51 -20.22
CA GLY A 243 -6.78 -48.21 -19.71
C GLY A 243 -7.95 -47.33 -19.25
N PRO A 244 -7.69 -46.20 -18.58
CA PRO A 244 -8.75 -45.28 -18.19
C PRO A 244 -9.53 -44.80 -19.43
N PRO A 245 -10.86 -44.63 -19.34
CA PRO A 245 -11.66 -44.14 -20.46
C PRO A 245 -11.19 -42.73 -20.87
N LEU A 246 -11.32 -42.43 -22.17
CA LEU A 246 -10.98 -41.12 -22.71
C LEU A 246 -11.91 -40.05 -22.12
N ASP A 247 -11.37 -38.87 -21.81
CA ASP A 247 -12.14 -37.72 -21.28
C ASP A 247 -13.36 -37.38 -22.17
N ASN A 248 -13.30 -37.71 -23.47
CA ASN A 248 -14.39 -37.64 -24.42
C ASN A 248 -14.43 -38.93 -25.27
N PRO A 249 -15.38 -39.86 -25.05
CA PRO A 249 -15.48 -41.08 -25.83
C PRO A 249 -16.06 -40.76 -27.23
N PRO A 250 -15.38 -41.19 -28.31
CA PRO A 250 -15.83 -40.89 -29.67
C PRO A 250 -17.21 -41.52 -29.94
N CYS A 251 -18.09 -40.75 -30.58
CA CYS A 251 -19.40 -41.16 -31.11
C CYS A 251 -20.56 -41.41 -30.13
N VAL A 252 -20.38 -41.17 -28.83
CA VAL A 252 -21.47 -41.34 -27.83
C VAL A 252 -22.25 -40.04 -27.60
N PHE A 253 -21.56 -38.89 -27.56
CA PHE A 253 -22.17 -37.61 -27.14
C PHE A 253 -22.27 -36.57 -28.26
N SER A 254 -21.61 -36.79 -29.39
CA SER A 254 -21.69 -35.91 -30.56
C SER A 254 -21.91 -36.76 -31.81
N LYS A 255 -23.08 -36.64 -32.43
CA LYS A 255 -23.37 -37.25 -33.74
C LYS A 255 -22.57 -36.58 -34.88
N ASP A 256 -21.84 -35.52 -34.58
CA ASP A 256 -21.11 -34.67 -35.53
C ASP A 256 -19.58 -34.91 -35.51
N ASP A 257 -19.10 -35.94 -34.81
CA ASP A 257 -17.68 -36.31 -34.84
C ASP A 257 -17.30 -36.92 -36.22
N PRO A 258 -16.37 -36.31 -36.98
CA PRO A 258 -16.01 -36.74 -38.35
C PRO A 258 -15.41 -38.14 -38.44
N SER A 259 -15.02 -38.71 -37.31
CA SER A 259 -14.49 -40.06 -37.21
C SER A 259 -15.57 -41.16 -37.36
N CYS A 260 -16.85 -40.78 -37.34
CA CYS A 260 -17.97 -41.74 -37.27
C CYS A 260 -18.89 -41.82 -38.50
N ASN A 261 -18.64 -41.11 -39.61
CA ASN A 261 -19.40 -41.33 -40.85
C ASN A 261 -18.54 -41.24 -42.10
N ASP A 262 -18.36 -42.41 -42.73
CA ASP A 262 -18.02 -42.55 -44.13
C ASP A 262 -19.12 -41.92 -45.01
N GLY A 263 -18.70 -41.08 -45.95
CA GLY A 263 -19.44 -40.89 -47.20
C GLY A 263 -20.21 -39.59 -47.37
N HIS A 264 -19.54 -38.66 -48.09
CA HIS A 264 -20.07 -37.61 -48.97
C HIS A 264 -20.46 -36.23 -48.37
N LEU A 265 -19.63 -35.23 -48.68
CA LEU A 265 -19.79 -33.81 -48.32
C LEU A 265 -20.91 -33.11 -49.12
N PRO A 266 -21.87 -32.40 -48.47
CA PRO A 266 -22.83 -31.55 -49.16
C PRO A 266 -22.34 -30.11 -49.30
N VAL A 267 -22.86 -29.39 -50.30
CA VAL A 267 -22.50 -28.01 -50.70
C VAL A 267 -22.51 -26.98 -49.55
N LEU A 268 -23.24 -27.25 -48.47
CA LEU A 268 -23.26 -26.43 -47.25
C LEU A 268 -21.89 -26.40 -46.53
N GLY A 269 -21.11 -27.47 -46.63
CA GLY A 269 -19.78 -27.58 -46.03
C GLY A 269 -18.75 -26.61 -46.63
N ILE A 270 -18.83 -26.32 -47.93
CA ILE A 270 -17.92 -25.37 -48.58
C ILE A 270 -18.23 -23.93 -48.10
N VAL A 271 -19.50 -23.60 -47.89
CA VAL A 271 -19.92 -22.28 -47.36
C VAL A 271 -19.56 -22.14 -45.89
N ALA A 272 -19.68 -23.21 -45.08
CA ALA A 272 -19.33 -23.22 -43.67
C ALA A 272 -17.81 -23.15 -43.43
N VAL A 273 -17.00 -23.82 -44.26
CA VAL A 273 -15.53 -23.70 -44.21
C VAL A 273 -15.10 -22.31 -44.67
N GLY A 274 -15.75 -21.76 -45.71
CA GLY A 274 -15.52 -20.39 -46.15
C GLY A 274 -15.85 -19.34 -45.08
N SER A 275 -16.99 -19.49 -44.39
CA SER A 275 -17.40 -18.57 -43.32
C SER A 275 -16.59 -18.75 -42.04
N GLY A 276 -16.20 -19.99 -41.70
CA GLY A 276 -15.31 -20.29 -40.58
C GLY A 276 -13.91 -19.70 -40.76
N LEU A 277 -13.31 -19.86 -41.95
CA LEU A 277 -12.03 -19.22 -42.28
C LEU A 277 -12.17 -17.69 -42.28
N ALA A 278 -13.28 -17.14 -42.79
CA ALA A 278 -13.54 -15.71 -42.72
C ALA A 278 -13.66 -15.19 -41.28
N LEU A 279 -14.28 -15.95 -40.37
CA LEU A 279 -14.38 -15.59 -38.94
C LEU A 279 -13.05 -15.69 -38.20
N ILE A 280 -12.21 -16.68 -38.52
CA ILE A 280 -10.86 -16.78 -37.95
C ILE A 280 -9.98 -15.65 -38.46
N ILE A 281 -10.03 -15.34 -39.76
CA ILE A 281 -9.33 -14.21 -40.36
C ILE A 281 -9.87 -12.89 -39.77
N PHE A 282 -11.18 -12.78 -39.55
CA PHE A 282 -11.79 -11.62 -38.89
C PHE A 282 -11.37 -11.52 -37.41
N GLY A 283 -11.25 -12.63 -36.69
CA GLY A 283 -10.78 -12.67 -35.31
C GLY A 283 -9.32 -12.29 -35.17
N ILE A 284 -8.45 -12.84 -36.02
CA ILE A 284 -7.01 -12.50 -36.06
C ILE A 284 -6.83 -11.05 -36.51
N SER A 285 -7.54 -10.60 -37.56
CA SER A 285 -7.47 -9.21 -38.00
C SER A 285 -8.03 -8.26 -36.93
N SER A 286 -9.14 -8.59 -36.26
CA SER A 286 -9.69 -7.82 -35.13
C SER A 286 -8.74 -7.79 -33.94
N PHE A 287 -8.03 -8.87 -33.63
CA PHE A 287 -6.99 -8.90 -32.59
C PHE A 287 -5.77 -8.07 -32.97
N LEU A 288 -5.28 -8.17 -34.21
CA LEU A 288 -4.19 -7.36 -34.72
C LEU A 288 -4.59 -5.89 -34.80
N ILE A 289 -5.82 -5.59 -35.19
CA ILE A 289 -6.42 -4.25 -35.18
C ILE A 289 -6.55 -3.78 -33.74
N TYR A 290 -7.01 -4.58 -32.78
CA TYR A 290 -7.09 -4.21 -31.37
C TYR A 290 -5.71 -3.94 -30.78
N ARG A 291 -4.71 -4.79 -31.06
CA ARG A 291 -3.33 -4.57 -30.62
C ARG A 291 -2.73 -3.33 -31.27
N LYS A 292 -3.02 -3.11 -32.56
CA LYS A 292 -2.64 -1.89 -33.29
C LYS A 292 -3.33 -0.66 -32.69
N LEU A 293 -4.63 -0.71 -32.40
CA LEU A 293 -5.43 0.35 -31.80
C LEU A 293 -4.99 0.64 -30.36
N LYS A 294 -4.64 -0.39 -29.57
CA LYS A 294 -4.09 -0.23 -28.22
C LYS A 294 -2.72 0.44 -28.27
N LEU A 295 -1.86 0.00 -29.19
CA LEU A 295 -0.57 0.62 -29.42
C LEU A 295 -0.73 2.06 -29.92
N GLU A 296 -1.66 2.32 -30.84
CA GLU A 296 -2.01 3.65 -31.34
C GLU A 296 -2.60 4.53 -30.23
N LYS A 297 -3.42 3.99 -29.33
CA LYS A 297 -3.94 4.69 -28.15
C LYS A 297 -2.81 5.06 -27.18
N GLU A 298 -1.86 4.17 -26.95
CA GLU A 298 -0.68 4.45 -26.12
C GLU A 298 0.27 5.47 -26.76
N LEU A 299 0.48 5.39 -28.08
CA LEU A 299 1.26 6.38 -28.85
C LEU A 299 0.55 7.74 -28.89
N ALA A 300 -0.78 7.76 -29.06
CA ALA A 300 -1.62 8.95 -29.02
C ALA A 300 -1.71 9.57 -27.63
N GLY A 301 -1.54 8.76 -26.58
CA GLY A 301 -1.48 9.23 -25.20
C GLY A 301 -0.32 10.19 -24.91
N MET A 302 0.69 10.27 -25.80
CA MET A 302 1.81 11.24 -25.77
C MET A 302 2.39 11.49 -24.38
N LEU A 303 2.48 10.46 -23.54
CA LEU A 303 2.85 10.61 -22.13
C LEU A 303 4.34 10.98 -21.93
N TRP A 304 5.12 11.01 -23.00
CA TRP A 304 6.49 11.55 -23.07
C TRP A 304 6.51 13.06 -23.35
N ARG A 305 5.39 13.64 -23.80
CA ARG A 305 5.32 15.05 -24.20
C ARG A 305 5.24 15.92 -22.96
N ILE A 306 6.15 16.88 -22.90
CA ILE A 306 6.17 17.93 -21.88
C ILE A 306 5.79 19.23 -22.59
N ARG A 307 4.83 19.97 -22.05
CA ARG A 307 4.51 21.32 -22.56
C ARG A 307 5.56 22.29 -22.04
N TRP A 308 5.93 23.27 -22.86
CA TRP A 308 6.91 24.29 -22.44
C TRP A 308 6.51 25.02 -21.15
N GLU A 309 5.22 25.23 -20.93
CA GLU A 309 4.65 25.87 -19.73
C GLU A 309 4.89 25.08 -18.43
N ASP A 310 5.00 23.75 -18.54
CA ASP A 310 5.23 22.88 -17.38
C ASP A 310 6.71 22.90 -16.94
N LEU A 311 7.60 23.49 -17.76
CA LEU A 311 9.02 23.69 -17.46
C LEU A 311 9.23 25.08 -16.85
N GLN A 312 9.59 25.10 -15.57
CA GLN A 312 9.91 26.33 -14.87
C GLN A 312 11.41 26.61 -14.97
N PHE A 313 11.76 27.71 -15.64
CA PHE A 313 13.13 28.20 -15.72
C PHE A 313 13.32 29.27 -14.66
N GLU A 314 14.32 29.11 -13.79
CA GLU A 314 14.72 30.20 -12.89
C GLU A 314 15.37 31.31 -13.73
N SER A 315 14.85 32.53 -13.63
CA SER A 315 15.50 33.69 -14.23
C SER A 315 16.79 34.00 -13.45
N PRO A 316 17.90 34.33 -14.13
CA PRO A 316 19.20 34.55 -13.48
C PRO A 316 19.26 35.74 -12.51
N ASN A 317 18.17 36.51 -12.37
CA ASN A 317 18.11 37.77 -11.60
C ASN A 317 17.25 37.71 -10.32
N LYS A 318 16.87 36.54 -9.80
CA LYS A 318 16.09 36.42 -8.55
C LYS A 318 16.84 35.77 -7.38
N TYR A 319 18.14 36.03 -7.25
CA TYR A 319 18.91 35.60 -6.07
C TYR A 319 18.59 36.37 -4.77
N HIS A 320 17.69 37.35 -4.81
CA HIS A 320 17.20 38.02 -3.61
C HIS A 320 15.67 38.00 -3.57
N LYS A 321 15.13 37.54 -2.44
CA LYS A 321 13.70 37.52 -2.06
C LYS A 321 12.85 36.38 -2.64
N ARG A 322 13.03 35.17 -2.09
CA ARG A 322 11.94 34.25 -1.67
C ARG A 322 12.54 32.99 -1.02
N ALA A 323 13.21 33.18 0.11
CA ALA A 323 13.33 32.12 1.11
C ALA A 323 12.03 32.13 1.92
N GLY A 324 11.04 31.35 1.47
CA GLY A 324 9.72 31.34 2.09
C GLY A 324 8.79 30.36 1.39
N SER A 325 8.70 29.17 1.97
CA SER A 325 7.49 28.34 1.93
C SER A 325 7.13 27.73 0.57
N ARG A 326 7.81 26.63 0.21
CA ARG A 326 7.29 25.40 -0.46
C ARG A 326 8.44 24.66 -1.15
N LEU A 327 9.23 23.92 -0.39
CA LEU A 327 10.19 22.95 -0.92
C LEU A 327 9.73 21.56 -0.51
N THR A 328 9.28 20.80 -1.50
CA THR A 328 8.99 19.37 -1.45
C THR A 328 10.25 18.60 -1.07
N LEU A 329 10.27 18.10 0.17
CA LEU A 329 10.82 16.86 0.74
C LEU A 329 11.96 16.02 0.06
N SER A 330 12.75 16.47 -0.92
CA SER A 330 13.82 15.65 -1.51
C SER A 330 15.22 16.26 -1.55
N GLN A 331 15.40 17.51 -1.12
CA GLN A 331 16.71 18.16 -1.15
C GLN A 331 16.95 18.98 0.12
N ARG A 332 17.59 18.38 1.12
CA ARG A 332 18.42 19.10 2.11
C ARG A 332 19.28 18.08 2.86
N GLY A 333 20.28 17.56 2.17
CA GLY A 333 21.30 16.65 2.70
C GLY A 333 22.66 16.79 2.01
N SER A 334 22.94 17.94 1.39
CA SER A 334 24.21 18.15 0.68
C SER A 334 24.65 19.61 0.80
N SER A 335 25.22 19.98 1.95
CA SER A 335 25.97 21.23 2.10
C SER A 335 27.47 21.06 1.84
N TYR A 336 27.90 19.96 1.20
CA TYR A 336 29.28 19.79 0.75
C TYR A 336 29.42 19.13 -0.64
N GLY A 337 28.33 19.05 -1.41
CA GLY A 337 28.24 18.23 -2.61
C GLY A 337 28.08 18.96 -3.94
N SER A 338 28.25 20.28 -3.98
CA SER A 338 28.41 21.04 -5.21
C SER A 338 29.80 21.65 -5.18
N LEU A 339 30.57 21.52 -6.25
CA LEU A 339 31.85 22.23 -6.42
C LEU A 339 31.55 23.73 -6.39
N ILE A 340 31.68 24.34 -5.22
CA ILE A 340 31.60 25.78 -5.02
C ILE A 340 32.92 26.33 -5.58
N THR A 341 32.88 26.99 -6.72
CA THR A 341 34.00 27.84 -7.12
C THR A 341 34.19 28.91 -6.04
N ALA A 342 35.43 29.38 -5.83
CA ALA A 342 35.84 30.31 -4.77
C ALA A 342 35.01 31.62 -4.64
N HIS A 343 34.06 31.84 -5.56
CA HIS A 343 33.14 32.98 -5.62
C HIS A 343 31.67 32.63 -5.28
N GLY A 344 31.37 31.48 -4.65
CA GLY A 344 30.04 31.21 -4.10
C GLY A 344 28.93 30.99 -5.13
N LYS A 345 29.27 30.71 -6.40
CA LYS A 345 28.31 30.37 -7.46
C LYS A 345 28.16 28.84 -7.57
N TYR A 346 26.92 28.36 -7.60
CA TYR A 346 26.62 26.98 -8.03
C TYR A 346 27.07 26.81 -9.48
N GLN A 347 28.03 25.92 -9.74
CA GLN A 347 28.45 25.62 -11.11
C GLN A 347 27.41 24.71 -11.76
N LEU A 348 26.51 25.31 -12.53
CA LEU A 348 25.54 24.58 -13.35
C LEU A 348 26.25 24.09 -14.62
N PHE A 349 26.52 22.79 -14.69
CA PHE A 349 27.19 22.14 -15.83
C PHE A 349 26.30 21.97 -17.08
N ALA A 350 24.99 22.24 -16.96
CA ALA A 350 24.05 22.19 -18.07
C ALA A 350 22.91 23.20 -17.86
N LYS A 351 22.14 23.48 -18.92
CA LYS A 351 20.88 24.23 -18.77
C LYS A 351 19.89 23.41 -17.95
N THR A 352 19.45 23.93 -16.82
CA THR A 352 18.53 23.26 -15.89
C THR A 352 17.17 23.94 -15.84
N GLY A 353 16.15 23.19 -15.45
CA GLY A 353 14.84 23.73 -15.08
C GLY A 353 14.14 22.81 -14.08
N TYR A 354 12.95 23.20 -13.64
CA TYR A 354 12.11 22.38 -12.77
C TYR A 354 10.91 21.82 -13.53
N PHE A 355 10.72 20.52 -13.44
CA PHE A 355 9.54 19.83 -13.95
C PHE A 355 8.84 19.10 -12.79
N LYS A 356 7.60 19.48 -12.50
CA LYS A 356 6.81 18.96 -11.36
C LYS A 356 7.56 18.99 -10.01
N GLY A 357 8.37 20.03 -9.78
CA GLY A 357 9.15 20.22 -8.55
C GLY A 357 10.51 19.50 -8.52
N ASN A 358 10.87 18.73 -9.55
CA ASN A 358 12.18 18.07 -9.65
C ASN A 358 13.12 18.84 -10.58
N LEU A 359 14.40 18.95 -10.20
CA LEU A 359 15.44 19.55 -11.04
C LEU A 359 15.78 18.62 -12.20
N VAL A 360 15.71 19.14 -13.43
CA VAL A 360 15.91 18.38 -14.67
C VAL A 360 16.91 19.07 -15.60
N ALA A 361 17.61 18.27 -16.41
CA ALA A 361 18.52 18.76 -17.45
C ALA A 361 17.71 19.01 -18.74
N ILE A 362 17.89 20.18 -19.35
CA ILE A 362 17.15 20.62 -20.52
C ILE A 362 18.11 20.87 -21.67
N LYS A 363 18.03 20.02 -22.70
CA LYS A 363 18.86 20.13 -23.90
C LYS A 363 18.03 20.65 -25.07
N HIS A 364 18.34 21.86 -25.52
CA HIS A 364 17.66 22.45 -26.69
C HIS A 364 18.10 21.77 -27.98
N VAL A 365 17.13 21.52 -28.86
CA VAL A 365 17.35 20.96 -30.19
C VAL A 365 17.21 22.08 -31.22
N ASN A 366 18.26 22.31 -32.01
CA ASN A 366 18.28 23.34 -33.05
C ASN A 366 17.58 22.85 -34.33
N LYS A 367 16.26 22.65 -34.28
CA LYS A 367 15.42 22.33 -35.45
C LYS A 367 14.20 23.25 -35.47
N LYS A 368 13.84 23.77 -36.66
CA LYS A 368 12.67 24.65 -36.83
C LYS A 368 11.35 23.91 -36.55
N ARG A 369 11.29 22.62 -36.90
CA ARG A 369 10.15 21.73 -36.67
C ARG A 369 10.64 20.28 -36.65
N ILE A 370 10.02 19.45 -35.83
CA ILE A 370 10.23 18.00 -35.84
C ILE A 370 8.95 17.34 -36.34
N GLU A 371 9.06 16.55 -37.40
CA GLU A 371 7.97 15.73 -37.89
C GLU A 371 7.87 14.47 -37.02
N LEU A 372 6.72 14.31 -36.35
CA LEU A 372 6.42 13.12 -35.55
C LEU A 372 6.01 11.97 -36.47
N THR A 373 6.98 11.30 -37.05
CA THR A 373 6.74 10.04 -37.77
C THR A 373 6.48 8.91 -36.77
N ARG A 374 5.84 7.83 -37.23
CA ARG A 374 5.55 6.65 -36.39
C ARG A 374 6.81 6.04 -35.77
N GLN A 375 7.92 6.01 -36.51
CA GLN A 375 9.20 5.48 -36.03
C GLN A 375 9.74 6.31 -34.86
N VAL A 376 9.67 7.64 -34.96
CA VAL A 376 10.09 8.58 -33.91
C VAL A 376 9.24 8.44 -32.64
N LEU A 377 7.92 8.24 -32.77
CA LEU A 377 7.04 8.01 -31.62
C LEU A 377 7.33 6.69 -30.90
N LEU A 378 7.67 5.64 -31.65
CA LEU A 378 8.10 4.36 -31.07
C LEU A 378 9.44 4.51 -30.33
N GLU A 379 10.40 5.22 -30.91
CA GLU A 379 11.70 5.52 -30.29
C GLU A 379 11.52 6.27 -28.96
N LEU A 380 10.70 7.33 -28.93
CA LEU A 380 10.38 8.10 -27.72
C LEU A 380 9.70 7.25 -26.63
N LYS A 381 8.84 6.31 -27.03
CA LYS A 381 8.21 5.36 -26.10
C LYS A 381 9.27 4.45 -25.46
N HIS A 382 10.10 3.81 -26.29
CA HIS A 382 11.16 2.92 -25.81
C HIS A 382 12.16 3.66 -24.90
N MET A 383 12.55 4.88 -25.25
CA MET A 383 13.41 5.73 -24.43
C MET A 383 12.84 5.99 -23.04
N ARG A 384 11.53 6.17 -22.92
CA ARG A 384 10.84 6.39 -21.64
C ARG A 384 10.72 5.13 -20.80
N ASP A 385 10.59 3.98 -21.45
CA ASP A 385 10.43 2.69 -20.78
C ASP A 385 11.77 2.14 -20.28
N VAL A 386 12.90 2.61 -20.83
CA VAL A 386 14.26 2.27 -20.36
C VAL A 386 14.51 2.86 -18.96
N GLN A 387 14.74 1.97 -17.99
CA GLN A 387 15.14 2.33 -16.62
C GLN A 387 16.34 1.49 -16.21
N PHE A 388 17.51 2.11 -16.08
CA PHE A 388 18.74 1.45 -15.64
C PHE A 388 19.62 2.43 -14.86
N ASN A 389 20.32 1.94 -13.82
CA ASN A 389 21.07 2.80 -12.90
C ASN A 389 22.21 3.58 -13.56
N HIS A 390 22.86 3.00 -14.58
CA HIS A 390 23.98 3.60 -15.31
C HIS A 390 23.56 4.27 -16.63
N LEU A 391 22.25 4.50 -16.85
CA LEU A 391 21.73 5.32 -17.94
C LEU A 391 20.92 6.48 -17.36
N THR A 392 20.99 7.66 -17.97
CA THR A 392 20.16 8.78 -17.50
C THR A 392 18.70 8.56 -17.85
N ARG A 393 17.81 8.64 -16.86
CA ARG A 393 16.37 8.52 -17.10
C ARG A 393 15.85 9.61 -18.05
N PHE A 394 15.22 9.18 -19.15
CA PHE A 394 14.47 10.06 -20.04
C PHE A 394 13.12 10.42 -19.40
N ILE A 395 12.88 11.71 -19.19
CA ILE A 395 11.65 12.22 -18.57
C ILE A 395 10.64 12.57 -19.66
N GLY A 396 11.09 13.21 -20.73
CA GLY A 396 10.24 13.58 -21.86
C GLY A 396 10.90 14.54 -22.83
N ALA A 397 10.12 14.99 -23.81
CA ALA A 397 10.56 15.99 -24.78
C ALA A 397 9.47 17.06 -24.99
N CYS A 398 9.91 18.31 -25.16
CA CYS A 398 9.09 19.42 -25.62
C CYS A 398 9.32 19.62 -27.12
N ILE A 399 8.25 19.72 -27.88
CA ILE A 399 8.25 19.85 -29.34
C ILE A 399 7.59 21.16 -29.80
N ASP A 400 7.25 22.05 -28.87
CA ASP A 400 6.52 23.29 -29.14
C ASP A 400 7.47 24.33 -29.77
N PRO A 401 7.32 24.71 -31.05
CA PRO A 401 8.21 25.69 -31.68
C PRO A 401 8.02 27.09 -31.05
N PRO A 402 9.08 27.88 -30.81
CA PRO A 402 10.49 27.66 -31.17
C PRO A 402 11.31 26.87 -30.13
N ASN A 403 10.69 26.41 -29.04
CA ASN A 403 11.37 25.84 -27.88
C ASN A 403 11.34 24.30 -27.88
N ILE A 404 12.05 23.70 -28.82
CA ILE A 404 12.21 22.24 -28.87
C ILE A 404 13.33 21.83 -27.92
N CYS A 405 13.03 20.97 -26.94
CA CYS A 405 14.03 20.48 -25.98
C CYS A 405 13.78 19.03 -25.53
N ILE A 406 14.87 18.36 -25.15
CA ILE A 406 14.89 17.04 -24.52
C ILE A 406 15.12 17.24 -23.03
N VAL A 407 14.33 16.55 -22.21
CA VAL A 407 14.36 16.64 -20.75
C VAL A 407 14.77 15.30 -20.16
N THR A 408 15.91 15.29 -19.47
CA THR A 408 16.46 14.13 -18.77
C THR A 408 16.70 14.45 -17.30
N GLU A 409 16.97 13.43 -16.48
CA GLU A 409 17.39 13.67 -15.11
C GLU A 409 18.69 14.49 -15.03
N TYR A 410 18.78 15.40 -14.06
CA TYR A 410 19.97 16.22 -13.86
C TYR A 410 20.99 15.53 -12.96
N CYS A 411 22.24 15.49 -13.41
CA CYS A 411 23.39 14.97 -12.68
C CYS A 411 24.24 16.14 -12.15
N PRO A 412 24.31 16.37 -10.83
CA PRO A 412 24.86 17.59 -10.25
C PRO A 412 26.40 17.67 -10.27
N ARG A 413 27.11 16.57 -10.52
CA ARG A 413 28.58 16.55 -10.54
C ARG A 413 29.17 16.85 -11.92
N GLY A 414 28.33 17.13 -12.92
CA GLY A 414 28.76 17.41 -14.28
C GLY A 414 29.10 16.14 -15.06
N SER A 415 29.81 16.34 -16.17
CA SER A 415 30.30 15.26 -17.02
C SER A 415 31.64 14.71 -16.54
N LEU A 416 32.01 13.54 -17.05
CA LEU A 416 33.32 12.94 -16.80
C LEU A 416 34.43 13.88 -17.29
N GLN A 417 34.22 14.58 -18.40
CA GLN A 417 35.16 15.57 -18.90
C GLN A 417 35.39 16.69 -17.87
N ASP A 418 34.33 17.24 -17.27
CA ASP A 418 34.43 18.28 -16.23
C ASP A 418 35.19 17.80 -14.98
N ILE A 419 35.05 16.51 -14.64
CA ILE A 419 35.74 15.88 -13.50
C ILE A 419 37.22 15.66 -13.81
N LEU A 420 37.57 15.28 -15.05
CA LEU A 420 38.94 15.04 -15.47
C LEU A 420 39.74 16.33 -15.62
N GLU A 421 39.11 17.40 -16.11
CA GLU A 421 39.71 18.75 -16.23
C GLU A 421 39.93 19.43 -14.86
N ASN A 422 39.22 18.99 -13.82
CA ASN A 422 39.34 19.58 -12.49
C ASN A 422 40.50 18.95 -11.68
N GLU A 423 41.63 19.64 -11.65
CA GLU A 423 42.83 19.24 -10.90
C GLU A 423 42.61 19.14 -9.37
N SER A 424 41.60 19.80 -8.81
CA SER A 424 41.30 19.73 -7.37
C SER A 424 40.73 18.37 -6.94
N ILE A 425 40.27 17.55 -7.89
CA ILE A 425 39.72 16.23 -7.60
C ILE A 425 40.84 15.17 -7.71
N ASN A 426 41.19 14.58 -6.56
CA ASN A 426 42.14 13.47 -6.51
C ASN A 426 41.47 12.15 -6.92
N LEU A 427 41.51 11.83 -8.22
CA LEU A 427 41.10 10.54 -8.79
C LEU A 427 42.23 9.52 -8.58
N ASP A 428 42.17 8.82 -7.45
CA ASP A 428 42.95 7.62 -7.21
C ASP A 428 42.47 6.47 -8.11
N TRP A 429 43.31 5.47 -8.37
CA TRP A 429 43.04 4.38 -9.30
C TRP A 429 41.78 3.58 -8.95
N MET A 430 41.49 3.42 -7.67
CA MET A 430 40.23 2.81 -7.19
C MET A 430 38.99 3.56 -7.70
N PHE A 431 39.03 4.90 -7.68
CA PHE A 431 37.93 5.73 -8.16
C PHE A 431 37.84 5.69 -9.69
N ARG A 432 38.98 5.68 -10.39
CA ARG A 432 39.03 5.53 -11.86
C ARG A 432 38.41 4.20 -12.32
N TYR A 433 38.76 3.07 -11.69
CA TYR A 433 38.15 1.77 -12.01
C TYR A 433 36.65 1.74 -11.74
N SER A 434 36.16 2.44 -10.71
CA SER A 434 34.72 2.57 -10.46
C SER A 434 34.01 3.24 -11.64
N LEU A 435 34.54 4.36 -12.13
CA LEU A 435 33.97 5.07 -13.28
C LEU A 435 34.01 4.22 -14.55
N ILE A 436 35.12 3.52 -14.81
CA ILE A 436 35.27 2.61 -15.95
C ILE A 436 34.23 1.49 -15.90
N ASN A 437 34.05 0.85 -14.74
CA ASN A 437 33.09 -0.24 -14.56
C ASN A 437 31.64 0.23 -14.76
N ASP A 438 31.30 1.45 -14.32
CA ASP A 438 29.98 2.02 -14.51
C ASP A 438 29.67 2.30 -15.99
N ILE A 439 30.65 2.81 -16.76
CA ILE A 439 30.52 2.96 -18.22
C ILE A 439 30.27 1.60 -18.87
N VAL A 440 31.07 0.58 -18.53
CA VAL A 440 30.94 -0.77 -19.11
C VAL A 440 29.57 -1.38 -18.82
N LYS A 441 29.04 -1.22 -17.60
CA LYS A 441 27.69 -1.70 -17.26
C LYS A 441 26.61 -0.98 -18.06
N GLY A 442 26.71 0.35 -18.18
CA GLY A 442 25.76 1.18 -18.95
C GLY A 442 25.73 0.79 -20.42
N MET A 443 26.90 0.68 -21.06
CA MET A 443 27.01 0.32 -22.48
C MET A 443 26.60 -1.13 -22.76
N ASN A 444 26.97 -2.08 -21.89
CA ASN A 444 26.52 -3.46 -22.03
C ASN A 444 24.99 -3.58 -21.95
N TYR A 445 24.33 -2.78 -21.12
CA TYR A 445 22.86 -2.75 -21.09
C TYR A 445 22.29 -2.14 -22.38
N LEU A 446 22.86 -1.02 -22.85
CA LEU A 446 22.40 -0.34 -24.05
C LEU A 446 22.48 -1.22 -25.29
N HIS A 447 23.60 -1.93 -25.49
CA HIS A 447 23.81 -2.82 -26.66
C HIS A 447 22.86 -4.02 -26.69
N ASN A 448 22.40 -4.48 -25.52
CA ASN A 448 21.42 -5.57 -25.41
C ASN A 448 19.96 -5.04 -25.42
N SER A 449 19.76 -3.73 -25.53
CA SER A 449 18.42 -3.11 -25.56
C SER A 449 17.95 -2.83 -27.00
N TYR A 450 16.67 -2.44 -27.16
CA TYR A 450 16.10 -2.06 -28.47
C TYR A 450 16.85 -0.91 -29.17
N ILE A 451 17.56 -0.08 -28.40
CA ILE A 451 18.34 1.07 -28.93
C ILE A 451 19.59 0.57 -29.67
N GLY A 452 20.15 -0.57 -29.26
CA GLY A 452 21.21 -1.30 -29.96
C GLY A 452 22.61 -0.67 -29.90
N CYS A 453 22.74 0.66 -29.98
CA CYS A 453 24.02 1.37 -29.90
C CYS A 453 23.83 2.83 -29.45
N HIS A 454 24.91 3.47 -29.02
CA HIS A 454 24.89 4.87 -28.60
C HIS A 454 25.21 5.81 -29.77
N GLY A 455 26.23 5.50 -30.56
CA GLY A 455 26.62 6.21 -31.77
C GLY A 455 27.31 7.56 -31.57
N ASN A 456 27.47 8.03 -30.33
CA ASN A 456 28.15 9.28 -30.00
C ASN A 456 28.65 9.25 -28.53
N LEU A 457 29.28 8.15 -28.15
CA LEU A 457 29.84 8.00 -26.81
C LEU A 457 31.08 8.89 -26.68
N LYS A 458 31.14 9.70 -25.62
CA LYS A 458 32.27 10.59 -25.29
C LYS A 458 32.24 10.92 -23.80
N SER A 459 33.35 11.42 -23.26
CA SER A 459 33.44 11.78 -21.83
C SER A 459 32.41 12.84 -21.43
N SER A 460 32.10 13.80 -22.31
CA SER A 460 31.03 14.79 -22.04
C SER A 460 29.62 14.19 -21.93
N ASN A 461 29.40 12.99 -22.49
CA ASN A 461 28.11 12.27 -22.45
C ASN A 461 28.07 11.22 -21.33
N CYS A 462 29.12 11.14 -20.52
CA CYS A 462 29.14 10.36 -19.28
C CYS A 462 28.97 11.35 -18.13
N VAL A 463 27.83 11.31 -17.44
CA VAL A 463 27.51 12.27 -16.36
C VAL A 463 27.48 11.58 -15.01
N VAL A 464 27.77 12.32 -13.93
CA VAL A 464 27.93 11.73 -12.60
C VAL A 464 26.86 12.24 -11.64
N ASP A 465 26.16 11.30 -10.97
CA ASP A 465 25.10 11.62 -10.02
C ASP A 465 25.68 12.13 -8.67
N SER A 466 24.80 12.49 -7.73
CA SER A 466 25.21 12.99 -6.41
C SER A 466 26.01 11.98 -5.57
N ARG A 467 25.89 10.67 -5.87
CA ARG A 467 26.53 9.54 -5.19
C ARG A 467 27.79 9.04 -5.93
N PHE A 468 28.30 9.80 -6.88
CA PHE A 468 29.45 9.42 -7.72
C PHE A 468 29.22 8.19 -8.60
N VAL A 469 27.97 7.87 -8.93
CA VAL A 469 27.65 6.84 -9.91
C VAL A 469 27.65 7.47 -11.30
N LEU A 470 28.41 6.89 -12.23
CA LEU A 470 28.44 7.35 -13.60
C LEU A 470 27.22 6.81 -14.37
N LYS A 471 26.57 7.71 -15.10
CA LYS A 471 25.43 7.43 -15.97
C LYS A 471 25.71 7.93 -17.38
N ILE A 472 25.34 7.12 -18.36
CA ILE A 472 25.46 7.49 -19.76
C ILE A 472 24.22 8.29 -20.14
N THR A 473 24.44 9.51 -20.62
CA THR A 473 23.41 10.39 -21.14
C THR A 473 23.49 10.43 -22.66
N ASP A 474 22.52 11.08 -23.27
CA ASP A 474 22.56 11.39 -24.68
C ASP A 474 22.56 10.17 -25.63
N TYR A 475 21.95 9.07 -25.20
CA TYR A 475 21.70 7.89 -26.02
C TYR A 475 20.35 7.99 -26.77
N GLY A 476 20.22 7.30 -27.91
CA GLY A 476 19.02 7.27 -28.74
C GLY A 476 18.57 8.64 -29.29
N LEU A 477 17.36 8.70 -29.86
CA LEU A 477 16.76 9.89 -30.49
C LEU A 477 17.59 10.47 -31.63
N ALA A 478 18.11 9.59 -32.51
CA ALA A 478 18.96 10.00 -33.64
C ALA A 478 18.27 11.03 -34.53
N SER A 479 16.96 10.90 -34.73
CA SER A 479 16.13 11.84 -35.50
C SER A 479 16.05 13.25 -34.89
N PHE A 480 16.10 13.36 -33.56
CA PHE A 480 16.15 14.67 -32.87
C PHE A 480 17.54 15.28 -32.94
N ARG A 481 18.58 14.44 -33.03
CA ARG A 481 19.99 14.83 -32.91
C ARG A 481 20.70 15.05 -34.24
N SER A 482 20.14 14.56 -35.36
CA SER A 482 20.71 14.81 -36.69
C SER A 482 20.58 16.29 -37.04
N SER A 483 21.61 17.06 -36.74
CA SER A 483 21.69 18.46 -37.13
C SER A 483 22.29 18.54 -38.54
N CYS A 484 21.61 19.27 -39.43
CA CYS A 484 22.24 19.78 -40.65
C CYS A 484 23.20 20.92 -40.23
N GLU A 485 24.38 20.59 -39.71
CA GLU A 485 25.43 21.57 -39.45
C GLU A 485 26.29 21.68 -40.72
N ASN A 486 26.14 22.80 -41.45
CA ASN A 486 26.82 23.09 -42.71
C ASN A 486 28.14 23.87 -42.54
N ASP A 487 28.70 23.98 -41.34
CA ASP A 487 29.89 24.81 -41.10
C ASP A 487 31.12 24.01 -40.65
N ASP A 488 32.20 24.10 -41.43
CA ASP A 488 33.52 23.47 -41.25
C ASP A 488 34.28 24.11 -40.06
N THR A 489 33.72 23.99 -38.86
CA THR A 489 34.18 24.65 -37.63
C THR A 489 35.05 23.73 -36.76
N HIS A 490 36.01 24.31 -36.04
CA HIS A 490 36.90 23.60 -35.10
C HIS A 490 36.13 22.72 -34.09
N ALA A 491 34.96 23.19 -33.63
CA ALA A 491 34.09 22.47 -32.72
C ALA A 491 33.49 21.17 -33.31
N LEU A 492 33.33 21.09 -34.64
CA LEU A 492 32.83 19.90 -35.32
C LEU A 492 33.89 18.79 -35.33
N TYR A 493 35.14 19.14 -35.64
CA TYR A 493 36.26 18.19 -35.60
C TYR A 493 36.57 17.73 -34.18
N ALA A 494 36.47 18.62 -33.18
CA ALA A 494 36.60 18.23 -31.77
C ALA A 494 35.57 17.19 -31.34
N LYS A 495 34.30 17.30 -31.78
CA LYS A 495 33.27 16.27 -31.51
C LYS A 495 33.58 14.91 -32.14
N LYS A 496 34.38 14.87 -33.21
CA LYS A 496 34.73 13.65 -33.97
C LYS A 496 35.95 12.89 -33.41
N LEU A 497 36.60 13.39 -32.35
CA LEU A 497 37.81 12.75 -31.80
C LEU A 497 37.58 11.34 -31.25
N TRP A 498 36.37 11.06 -30.74
CA TRP A 498 35.98 9.74 -30.26
C TRP A 498 35.40 8.84 -31.38
N THR A 499 35.22 9.37 -32.60
CA THR A 499 34.60 8.63 -33.70
C THR A 499 35.58 7.63 -34.31
N ALA A 500 35.11 6.40 -34.49
CA ALA A 500 35.89 5.29 -35.03
C ALA A 500 36.30 5.51 -36.51
N PRO A 501 37.45 4.98 -36.95
CA PRO A 501 37.99 5.22 -38.29
C PRO A 501 37.02 4.80 -39.40
N GLU A 502 36.31 3.67 -39.24
CA GLU A 502 35.33 3.19 -40.21
C GLU A 502 34.14 4.16 -40.38
N LEU A 503 33.76 4.87 -39.32
CA LEU A 503 32.71 5.88 -39.37
C LEU A 503 33.22 7.21 -39.94
N LEU A 504 34.53 7.48 -39.94
CA LEU A 504 35.12 8.68 -40.54
C LEU A 504 35.37 8.52 -42.05
N ILE A 505 35.55 7.29 -42.54
CA ILE A 505 35.86 7.01 -43.94
C ILE A 505 34.61 7.14 -44.84
N TYR A 506 33.48 6.57 -44.44
CA TYR A 506 32.26 6.55 -45.26
C TYR A 506 31.32 7.74 -44.95
N ASP A 507 31.12 8.67 -45.89
CA ASP A 507 30.24 9.86 -45.71
C ASP A 507 28.72 9.56 -45.54
N ARG A 508 28.30 8.28 -45.57
CA ARG A 508 26.90 7.84 -45.41
C ARG A 508 26.76 6.66 -44.45
N HIS A 509 27.20 6.82 -43.21
CA HIS A 509 26.91 5.86 -42.14
C HIS A 509 25.52 6.08 -41.53
N PRO A 510 24.92 5.06 -40.89
CA PRO A 510 23.67 5.21 -40.15
C PRO A 510 23.80 6.33 -39.12
N PRO A 511 22.81 7.23 -38.98
CA PRO A 511 22.83 8.29 -37.97
C PRO A 511 22.82 7.76 -36.53
N GLU A 512 22.53 6.47 -36.35
CA GLU A 512 22.47 5.74 -35.08
C GLU A 512 23.86 5.24 -34.62
N GLY A 513 24.87 5.23 -35.51
CA GLY A 513 26.20 4.68 -35.22
C GLY A 513 26.25 3.15 -35.26
N THR A 514 27.33 2.58 -34.72
CA THR A 514 27.53 1.11 -34.65
C THR A 514 28.00 0.71 -33.25
N GLY A 515 27.61 -0.48 -32.79
CA GLY A 515 28.05 -1.00 -31.48
C GLY A 515 29.58 -1.11 -31.39
N LYS A 516 30.27 -1.51 -32.48
CA LYS A 516 31.74 -1.56 -32.54
C LYS A 516 32.40 -0.17 -32.58
N GLY A 517 31.69 0.86 -33.06
CA GLY A 517 32.12 2.24 -32.98
C GLY A 517 32.07 2.79 -31.54
N ASP A 518 31.09 2.35 -30.74
CA ASP A 518 31.04 2.70 -29.31
C ASP A 518 32.21 2.10 -28.53
N VAL A 519 32.68 0.90 -28.89
CA VAL A 519 33.85 0.25 -28.27
C VAL A 519 35.12 1.06 -28.54
N TYR A 520 35.30 1.57 -29.76
CA TYR A 520 36.41 2.48 -30.08
C TYR A 520 36.34 3.75 -29.25
N SER A 521 35.15 4.36 -29.18
CA SER A 521 34.91 5.57 -28.38
C SER A 521 35.26 5.35 -26.90
N PHE A 522 34.93 4.18 -26.36
CA PHE A 522 35.29 3.77 -25.00
C PHE A 522 36.81 3.66 -24.81
N GLY A 523 37.56 3.14 -25.80
CA GLY A 523 39.03 3.10 -25.76
C GLY A 523 39.67 4.49 -25.61
N ILE A 524 39.14 5.50 -26.30
CA ILE A 524 39.60 6.89 -26.17
C ILE A 524 39.27 7.45 -24.78
N ILE A 525 38.09 7.13 -24.22
CA ILE A 525 37.71 7.55 -22.85
C ILE A 525 38.61 6.89 -21.79
N LEU A 526 39.01 5.63 -21.98
CA LEU A 526 39.95 4.96 -21.08
C LEU A 526 41.29 5.70 -21.01
N GLN A 527 41.79 6.16 -22.16
CA GLN A 527 43.01 6.98 -22.22
C GLN A 527 42.82 8.31 -21.46
N GLU A 528 41.68 8.96 -21.65
CA GLU A 528 41.32 10.22 -20.99
C GLU A 528 41.33 10.07 -19.45
N ILE A 529 40.77 8.96 -18.94
CA ILE A 529 40.77 8.62 -17.50
C ILE A 529 42.18 8.28 -17.00
N ALA A 530 43.00 7.63 -17.83
CA ALA A 530 44.35 7.21 -17.44
C ALA A 530 45.33 8.39 -17.35
N LEU A 531 45.37 9.25 -18.37
CA LEU A 531 46.39 10.29 -18.52
C LEU A 531 45.94 11.70 -18.13
N ARG A 532 44.62 11.97 -18.08
CA ARG A 532 44.04 13.31 -17.83
C ARG A 532 44.53 14.45 -18.75
N ASN A 533 45.11 14.13 -19.90
CA ASN A 533 45.64 15.13 -20.86
C ASN A 533 44.67 15.44 -22.01
N GLY A 534 43.36 15.31 -21.75
CA GLY A 534 42.32 15.51 -22.77
C GLY A 534 42.18 14.33 -23.76
N PRO A 535 41.26 14.44 -24.73
CA PRO A 535 40.92 13.36 -25.65
C PRO A 535 41.96 13.20 -26.76
N PHE A 536 42.30 11.95 -27.09
CA PHE A 536 43.26 11.61 -28.15
C PHE A 536 44.63 12.28 -27.92
N TYR A 537 45.19 12.14 -26.73
CA TYR A 537 46.49 12.72 -26.40
C TYR A 537 47.63 11.95 -27.08
N VAL A 538 48.57 12.68 -27.69
CA VAL A 538 49.79 12.14 -28.30
C VAL A 538 51.00 12.88 -27.73
N GLU A 539 51.89 12.15 -27.07
CA GLU A 539 53.09 12.71 -26.45
C GLU A 539 54.00 13.38 -27.51
N GLY A 540 54.36 14.64 -27.26
CA GLY A 540 55.28 15.40 -28.11
C GLY A 540 54.68 15.97 -29.41
N MET A 541 53.35 15.92 -29.62
CA MET A 541 52.70 16.53 -30.78
C MET A 541 51.46 17.35 -30.39
N ASP A 542 51.50 18.67 -30.63
CA ASP A 542 50.34 19.56 -30.52
C ASP A 542 49.59 19.60 -31.87
N LEU A 543 48.72 18.62 -32.10
CA LEU A 543 47.92 18.53 -33.33
C LEU A 543 46.54 19.15 -33.13
N SER A 544 46.05 19.87 -34.15
CA SER A 544 44.68 20.34 -34.15
C SER A 544 43.69 19.17 -34.32
N PRO A 545 42.46 19.26 -33.79
CA PRO A 545 41.44 18.22 -33.95
C PRO A 545 41.17 17.84 -35.42
N LYS A 546 41.32 18.79 -36.35
CA LYS A 546 41.16 18.56 -37.79
C LYS A 546 42.28 17.66 -38.35
N GLU A 547 43.52 17.90 -37.93
CA GLU A 547 44.67 17.09 -38.34
C GLU A 547 44.60 15.69 -37.75
N ILE A 548 44.19 15.55 -36.49
CA ILE A 548 44.00 14.24 -35.83
C ILE A 548 42.97 13.41 -36.60
N VAL A 549 41.78 13.96 -36.83
CA VAL A 549 40.70 13.27 -37.56
C VAL A 549 41.15 12.88 -38.97
N GLN A 550 41.89 13.76 -39.66
CA GLN A 550 42.39 13.46 -41.00
C GLN A 550 43.45 12.34 -40.99
N LYS A 551 44.37 12.33 -40.01
CA LYS A 551 45.37 11.27 -39.87
C LYS A 551 44.72 9.91 -39.57
N VAL A 552 43.71 9.88 -38.70
CA VAL A 552 42.92 8.66 -38.42
C VAL A 552 42.17 8.21 -39.68
N ARG A 553 41.53 9.14 -40.41
CA ARG A 553 40.80 8.85 -41.66
C ARG A 553 41.70 8.29 -42.77
N ASN A 554 42.94 8.77 -42.86
CA ASN A 554 43.88 8.37 -43.91
C ASN A 554 44.42 6.94 -43.73
N GLY A 555 44.29 6.33 -42.54
CA GLY A 555 44.59 4.90 -42.32
C GLY A 555 46.04 4.46 -42.63
N GLN A 556 47.02 5.36 -42.52
CA GLN A 556 48.43 5.03 -42.82
C GLN A 556 49.01 4.11 -41.72
N LYS A 557 49.77 3.07 -42.11
CA LYS A 557 50.46 2.16 -41.17
C LYS A 557 51.83 2.74 -40.75
N PRO A 558 52.23 2.70 -39.46
CA PRO A 558 51.44 2.27 -38.30
C PRO A 558 50.26 3.21 -38.05
N TYR A 559 49.11 2.63 -37.72
CA TYR A 559 47.86 3.39 -37.57
C TYR A 559 48.02 4.48 -36.51
N PHE A 560 47.56 5.68 -36.84
CA PHE A 560 47.64 6.81 -35.92
C PHE A 560 46.74 6.54 -34.71
N ARG A 561 47.35 6.42 -33.53
CA ARG A 561 46.69 6.08 -32.27
C ARG A 561 47.19 6.95 -31.12
N PRO A 562 46.39 7.09 -30.05
CA PRO A 562 46.79 7.86 -28.88
C PRO A 562 47.95 7.20 -28.12
N THR A 563 48.71 7.99 -27.36
CA THR A 563 49.84 7.48 -26.56
C THR A 563 49.37 6.66 -25.36
N THR A 564 50.02 5.51 -25.14
CA THR A 564 49.89 4.66 -23.94
C THR A 564 51.16 4.80 -23.08
N ASP A 565 51.03 5.22 -21.82
CA ASP A 565 52.14 5.26 -20.86
C ASP A 565 51.98 4.20 -19.75
N ASN A 566 52.69 3.07 -19.89
CA ASN A 566 52.65 1.94 -18.95
C ASN A 566 53.20 2.28 -17.54
N LYS A 567 53.77 3.47 -17.31
CA LYS A 567 54.23 3.88 -15.99
C LYS A 567 53.11 4.39 -15.10
N CYS A 568 52.03 4.89 -15.69
CA CYS A 568 50.92 5.52 -14.96
C CYS A 568 49.83 4.51 -14.57
N HIS A 569 49.65 3.42 -15.34
CA HIS A 569 48.55 2.47 -15.23
C HIS A 569 48.98 1.01 -15.40
N SER A 570 48.13 0.05 -14.98
CA SER A 570 48.46 -1.38 -15.07
C SER A 570 48.53 -1.86 -16.53
N GLU A 571 49.43 -2.81 -16.80
CA GLU A 571 49.70 -3.34 -18.15
C GLU A 571 48.44 -3.97 -18.78
N GLU A 572 47.58 -4.57 -17.96
CA GLU A 572 46.31 -5.14 -18.40
C GLU A 572 45.31 -4.09 -18.88
N LEU A 573 45.33 -2.88 -18.30
CA LEU A 573 44.49 -1.79 -18.77
C LEU A 573 44.99 -1.27 -20.13
N THR A 574 46.30 -1.29 -20.37
CA THR A 574 46.91 -0.95 -21.67
C THR A 574 46.44 -1.92 -22.75
N ILE A 575 46.50 -3.23 -22.49
CA ILE A 575 46.05 -4.27 -23.43
C ILE A 575 44.57 -4.07 -23.79
N LEU A 576 43.72 -3.73 -22.81
CA LEU A 576 42.32 -3.45 -23.06
C LEU A 576 42.12 -2.18 -23.90
N MET A 577 42.87 -1.10 -23.64
CA MET A 577 42.82 0.12 -24.43
C MET A 577 43.19 -0.18 -25.90
N GLU A 578 44.25 -0.94 -26.11
CA GLU A 578 44.73 -1.33 -27.43
C GLU A 578 43.75 -2.20 -28.21
N GLY A 579 43.11 -3.16 -27.53
CA GLY A 579 42.05 -3.97 -28.12
C GLY A 579 40.79 -3.16 -28.47
N CYS A 580 40.43 -2.15 -27.68
CA CYS A 580 39.24 -1.33 -27.92
C CYS A 580 39.36 -0.46 -29.18
N TRP A 581 40.56 0.03 -29.53
CA TRP A 581 40.79 0.90 -30.69
C TRP A 581 41.45 0.21 -31.89
N ALA A 582 41.33 -1.13 -32.00
CA ALA A 582 41.78 -1.89 -33.16
C ALA A 582 41.20 -1.30 -34.47
N GLU A 583 41.99 -1.30 -35.55
CA GLU A 583 41.56 -0.75 -36.84
C GLU A 583 40.37 -1.54 -37.40
N ASP A 584 40.43 -2.88 -37.36
CA ASP A 584 39.32 -3.75 -37.77
C ASP A 584 38.24 -3.78 -36.68
N PRO A 585 36.98 -3.40 -36.98
CA PRO A 585 35.86 -3.50 -36.04
C PRO A 585 35.60 -4.93 -35.51
N ALA A 586 35.99 -5.98 -36.25
CA ALA A 586 35.80 -7.37 -35.84
C ALA A 586 36.74 -7.80 -34.71
N GLU A 587 37.94 -7.21 -34.63
CA GLU A 587 38.95 -7.50 -33.60
C GLU A 587 38.61 -6.84 -32.25
N ARG A 588 37.72 -5.83 -32.25
CA ARG A 588 37.33 -5.10 -31.03
C ARG A 588 36.46 -5.97 -30.12
N PRO A 589 36.74 -6.04 -28.81
CA PRO A 589 35.97 -6.83 -27.87
C PRO A 589 34.56 -6.26 -27.64
N ASP A 590 33.57 -7.11 -27.39
CA ASP A 590 32.23 -6.64 -27.00
C ASP A 590 32.19 -6.22 -25.52
N PHE A 591 31.28 -5.31 -25.15
CA PHE A 591 31.14 -4.87 -23.75
C PHE A 591 30.86 -6.01 -22.76
N GLY A 592 30.28 -7.12 -23.21
CA GLY A 592 30.16 -8.34 -22.41
C GLY A 592 31.52 -8.96 -22.04
N HIS A 593 32.45 -9.03 -23.00
CA HIS A 593 33.82 -9.50 -22.79
C HIS A 593 34.62 -8.50 -21.94
N ILE A 594 34.47 -7.19 -22.20
CA ILE A 594 35.12 -6.12 -21.43
C ILE A 594 34.69 -6.17 -19.94
N LYS A 595 33.40 -6.44 -19.67
CA LYS A 595 32.87 -6.59 -18.30
C LYS A 595 33.56 -7.73 -17.54
N ILE A 596 33.78 -8.87 -18.19
CA ILE A 596 34.47 -10.03 -17.60
C ILE A 596 35.94 -9.68 -17.33
N TYR A 597 36.58 -8.98 -18.26
CA TYR A 597 37.96 -8.52 -18.12
C TYR A 597 38.12 -7.56 -16.92
N MET A 598 37.24 -6.56 -16.78
CA MET A 598 37.22 -5.64 -15.65
C MET A 598 36.96 -6.31 -14.30
N ALA A 599 36.13 -7.36 -14.27
CA ALA A 599 35.88 -8.12 -13.04
C ALA A 599 37.13 -8.89 -12.55
N LYS A 600 38.04 -9.28 -13.46
CA LYS A 600 39.31 -9.91 -13.09
C LYS A 600 40.29 -8.90 -12.48
N LEU A 601 40.36 -7.69 -13.03
CA LEU A 601 41.22 -6.61 -12.55
C LEU A 601 40.86 -6.12 -11.14
N ASN A 602 39.58 -6.19 -10.77
CA ASN A 602 39.09 -5.64 -9.49
C ASN A 602 39.19 -6.61 -8.30
N LYS A 603 39.66 -7.86 -8.50
CA LYS A 603 39.75 -8.88 -7.43
C LYS A 603 40.85 -8.60 -6.40
N GLU A 604 41.89 -7.86 -6.75
CA GLU A 604 43.06 -7.62 -5.88
C GLU A 604 42.90 -6.40 -4.94
N GLY A 605 41.93 -5.51 -5.17
CA GLY A 605 41.74 -4.26 -4.38
C GLY A 605 40.50 -4.19 -3.47
N SER A 606 39.70 -5.25 -3.40
CA SER A 606 38.32 -5.20 -2.89
C SER A 606 38.15 -4.92 -1.39
N THR A 607 39.14 -5.20 -0.54
CA THR A 607 39.04 -5.05 0.92
C THR A 607 39.27 -3.62 1.43
N SER A 608 40.01 -2.79 0.69
CA SER A 608 40.30 -1.39 1.07
C SER A 608 39.22 -0.40 0.60
N ILE A 609 38.64 -0.66 -0.57
CA ILE A 609 37.61 0.19 -1.21
C ILE A 609 36.32 0.22 -0.38
N LEU A 610 35.88 -0.95 0.10
CA LEU A 610 34.65 -1.09 0.86
C LEU A 610 34.73 -0.35 2.20
N ASN A 611 35.86 -0.45 2.91
CA ASN A 611 36.07 0.21 4.20
C ASN A 611 36.13 1.74 4.11
N ASN A 612 36.74 2.29 3.06
CA ASN A 612 36.80 3.74 2.87
C ASN A 612 35.42 4.31 2.48
N LEU A 613 34.67 3.62 1.61
CA LEU A 613 33.29 3.96 1.27
C LEU A 613 32.34 3.81 2.46
N LEU A 614 32.47 2.76 3.27
CA LEU A 614 31.68 2.57 4.49
C LEU A 614 31.94 3.67 5.51
N SER A 615 33.20 4.05 5.77
CA SER A 615 33.50 5.13 6.72
C SER A 615 32.89 6.47 6.28
N ARG A 616 32.88 6.75 4.97
CA ARG A 616 32.24 7.95 4.43
C ARG A 616 30.73 7.86 4.52
N MET A 617 30.12 6.71 4.23
CA MET A 617 28.68 6.49 4.36
C MET A 617 28.20 6.58 5.82
N GLU A 618 29.00 6.11 6.77
CA GLU A 618 28.71 6.19 8.21
C GLU A 618 28.74 7.65 8.70
N GLN A 619 29.71 8.44 8.23
CA GLN A 619 29.75 9.88 8.48
C GLN A 619 28.56 10.62 7.84
N TYR A 620 28.07 10.18 6.69
CA TYR A 620 26.85 10.71 6.08
C TYR A 620 25.59 10.32 6.86
N ALA A 621 25.50 9.09 7.36
CA ALA A 621 24.37 8.63 8.18
C ALA A 621 24.26 9.44 9.47
N ASN A 622 25.37 9.64 10.18
CA ASN A 622 25.38 10.41 11.43
C ASN A 622 25.02 11.89 11.23
N ASN A 623 25.46 12.50 10.12
CA ASN A 623 25.07 13.87 9.80
C ASN A 623 23.59 14.00 9.41
N LEU A 624 23.03 12.97 8.76
CA LEU A 624 21.60 12.90 8.47
C LEU A 624 20.78 12.71 9.74
N GLU A 625 21.23 11.86 10.67
CA GLU A 625 20.57 11.67 11.96
C GLU A 625 20.52 12.98 12.75
N ASN A 626 21.65 13.70 12.87
CA ASN A 626 21.69 14.99 13.54
C ASN A 626 20.73 16.01 12.91
N LEU A 627 20.64 16.05 11.58
CA LEU A 627 19.74 16.95 10.88
C LEU A 627 18.26 16.55 11.02
N VAL A 628 17.97 15.25 11.03
CA VAL A 628 16.64 14.71 11.31
C VAL A 628 16.24 15.03 12.74
N GLU A 629 17.14 14.93 13.70
CA GLU A 629 16.90 15.27 15.11
C GLU A 629 16.60 16.76 15.27
N GLU A 630 17.40 17.66 14.68
CA GLU A 630 17.15 19.11 14.70
C GLU A 630 15.81 19.47 14.05
N ARG A 631 15.48 18.86 12.90
CA ARG A 631 14.19 19.04 12.23
C ARG A 631 13.02 18.53 13.06
N THR A 632 13.21 17.40 13.74
CA THR A 632 12.19 16.80 14.60
C THR A 632 11.94 17.70 15.81
N GLN A 633 12.98 18.27 16.40
CA GLN A 633 12.86 19.26 17.48
C GLN A 633 12.13 20.52 17.01
N ALA A 634 12.50 21.11 15.88
CA ALA A 634 11.82 22.29 15.33
C ALA A 634 10.33 22.01 15.04
N TYR A 635 10.02 20.82 14.50
CA TYR A 635 8.64 20.39 14.27
C TYR A 635 7.87 20.22 15.59
N LEU A 636 8.49 19.61 16.62
CA LEU A 636 7.88 19.47 17.93
C LEU A 636 7.62 20.83 18.59
N GLU A 637 8.51 21.81 18.42
CA GLU A 637 8.30 23.17 18.90
C GLU A 637 7.15 23.89 18.17
N GLU A 638 7.08 23.80 16.84
CA GLU A 638 5.96 24.36 16.08
C GLU A 638 4.63 23.70 16.45
N LYS A 639 4.64 22.37 16.60
CA LYS A 639 3.49 21.60 17.07
C LYS A 639 3.04 22.07 18.46
N ARG A 640 3.98 22.25 19.40
CA ARG A 640 3.67 22.76 20.75
C ARG A 640 3.06 24.16 20.71
N LYS A 641 3.57 25.05 19.86
CA LYS A 641 3.01 26.41 19.68
C LYS A 641 1.59 26.35 19.13
N ALA A 642 1.33 25.49 18.14
CA ALA A 642 0.00 25.30 17.57
C ALA A 642 -0.99 24.67 18.58
N GLU A 643 -0.55 23.70 19.37
CA GLU A 643 -1.34 23.08 20.43
C GLU A 643 -1.70 24.07 21.54
N ASN A 644 -0.73 24.90 21.98
CA ASN A 644 -0.99 25.93 22.98
C ASN A 644 -2.05 26.95 22.49
N LEU A 645 -1.99 27.36 21.23
CA LEU A 645 -3.02 28.25 20.65
C LEU A 645 -4.39 27.56 20.58
N LEU A 646 -4.44 26.26 20.33
CA LEU A 646 -5.69 25.51 20.31
C LEU A 646 -6.32 25.41 21.71
N TYR A 647 -5.52 25.16 22.75
CA TYR A 647 -5.97 25.11 24.14
C TYR A 647 -6.41 26.48 24.69
N GLN A 648 -5.98 27.59 24.06
CA GLN A 648 -6.47 28.94 24.39
C GLN A 648 -7.87 29.22 23.83
N ILE A 649 -8.32 28.49 22.80
CA ILE A 649 -9.60 28.72 22.12
C ILE A 649 -10.65 27.69 22.54
N LEU A 650 -10.23 26.47 22.85
CA LEU A 650 -11.10 25.35 23.20
C LEU A 650 -10.63 24.66 24.48
N PRO A 651 -11.55 24.07 25.26
CA PRO A 651 -11.18 23.27 26.42
C PRO A 651 -10.27 22.09 26.03
N HIS A 652 -9.37 21.69 26.92
CA HIS A 652 -8.41 20.60 26.69
C HIS A 652 -9.04 19.30 26.18
N SER A 653 -10.13 18.84 26.82
CA SER A 653 -10.83 17.59 26.45
C SER A 653 -11.38 17.64 25.02
N VAL A 654 -11.94 18.78 24.62
CA VAL A 654 -12.53 19.01 23.29
C VAL A 654 -11.45 19.17 22.23
N ALA A 655 -10.37 19.90 22.55
CA ALA A 655 -9.23 20.08 21.67
C ALA A 655 -8.54 18.74 21.34
N GLU A 656 -8.43 17.82 22.32
CA GLU A 656 -7.87 16.49 22.08
C GLU A 656 -8.73 15.61 21.18
N GLN A 657 -10.05 15.61 21.36
CA GLN A 657 -10.97 14.89 20.47
C GLN A 657 -10.86 15.41 19.02
N LEU A 658 -10.79 16.74 18.84
CA LEU A 658 -10.57 17.33 17.52
C LEU A 658 -9.20 16.97 16.93
N LYS A 659 -8.14 16.91 17.74
CA LYS A 659 -6.80 16.46 17.30
C LYS A 659 -6.81 15.01 16.82
N ARG A 660 -7.67 14.15 17.38
CA ARG A 660 -7.87 12.76 16.95
C ARG A 660 -8.76 12.63 15.70
N GLY A 661 -9.31 13.74 15.21
CA GLY A 661 -10.24 13.74 14.07
C GLY A 661 -11.65 13.25 14.43
N GLU A 662 -11.98 13.19 15.73
CA GLU A 662 -13.29 12.79 16.21
C GLU A 662 -14.28 13.97 16.12
N THR A 663 -15.54 13.67 15.82
CA THR A 663 -16.61 14.67 15.86
C THR A 663 -17.04 14.90 17.31
N VAL A 664 -16.90 16.13 17.80
CA VAL A 664 -17.33 16.49 19.16
C VAL A 664 -18.85 16.54 19.20
N GLN A 665 -19.47 15.53 19.83
CA GLN A 665 -20.92 15.48 20.02
C GLN A 665 -21.35 16.38 21.18
N ALA A 666 -22.60 16.85 21.15
CA ALA A 666 -23.16 17.60 22.26
C ALA A 666 -23.41 16.66 23.46
N GLU A 667 -22.98 17.07 24.65
CA GLU A 667 -23.14 16.32 25.90
C GLU A 667 -24.13 17.05 26.83
N ALA A 668 -25.00 16.29 27.49
CA ALA A 668 -25.90 16.81 28.52
C ALA A 668 -25.28 16.64 29.92
N PHE A 669 -25.19 17.73 30.65
CA PHE A 669 -24.70 17.81 32.03
C PHE A 669 -25.87 18.04 32.98
N ASP A 670 -26.00 17.20 34.00
CA ASP A 670 -27.17 17.20 34.90
C ASP A 670 -27.15 18.35 35.91
N SER A 671 -25.95 18.80 36.29
CA SER A 671 -25.77 19.90 37.24
C SER A 671 -24.49 20.66 36.91
N VAL A 672 -24.64 21.94 36.57
CA VAL A 672 -23.56 22.91 36.41
C VAL A 672 -23.94 24.21 37.10
N THR A 673 -22.96 24.98 37.55
CA THR A 673 -23.20 26.34 38.06
C THR A 673 -22.68 27.36 37.05
N ILE A 674 -23.57 28.27 36.64
CA ILE A 674 -23.27 29.32 35.68
C ILE A 674 -23.21 30.66 36.41
N TYR A 675 -22.14 31.40 36.12
CA TYR A 675 -21.91 32.77 36.51
C TYR A 675 -22.20 33.71 35.33
N PHE A 676 -22.98 34.74 35.60
CA PHE A 676 -23.12 35.90 34.72
C PHE A 676 -22.80 37.16 35.50
N SER A 677 -22.03 38.05 34.90
CA SER A 677 -21.87 39.40 35.43
C SER A 677 -21.99 40.45 34.37
N ASP A 678 -22.44 41.63 34.78
CA ASP A 678 -22.59 42.79 33.93
C ASP A 678 -22.08 44.05 34.63
N ILE A 679 -21.68 45.05 33.84
CA ILE A 679 -21.17 46.32 34.34
C ILE A 679 -22.31 47.33 34.44
N VAL A 680 -22.65 47.72 35.66
CA VAL A 680 -23.76 48.65 35.89
C VAL A 680 -23.43 50.03 35.31
N GLY A 681 -24.21 50.45 34.31
CA GLY A 681 -24.05 51.74 33.65
C GLY A 681 -23.06 51.75 32.49
N PHE A 682 -22.63 50.57 32.01
CA PHE A 682 -21.70 50.46 30.88
C PHE A 682 -22.18 51.16 29.61
N THR A 683 -23.46 51.04 29.25
CA THR A 683 -24.00 51.71 28.06
C THR A 683 -23.75 53.22 28.10
N SER A 684 -23.98 53.86 29.25
CA SER A 684 -23.72 55.29 29.44
C SER A 684 -22.21 55.60 29.41
N MET A 685 -21.39 54.79 30.07
CA MET A 685 -19.93 54.96 30.06
C MET A 685 -19.33 54.79 28.66
N SER A 686 -19.85 53.84 27.87
CA SER A 686 -19.39 53.57 26.51
C SER A 686 -19.83 54.66 25.51
N ALA A 687 -21.01 55.27 25.72
CA ALA A 687 -21.49 56.38 24.90
C ALA A 687 -20.65 57.66 25.06
N GLU A 688 -20.05 57.85 26.23
CA GLU A 688 -19.24 59.04 26.55
C GLU A 688 -17.71 58.80 26.40
N SER A 689 -17.31 57.61 25.94
CA SER A 689 -15.90 57.21 25.78
C SER A 689 -15.60 56.90 24.32
N THR A 690 -14.34 57.09 23.89
CA THR A 690 -13.96 56.70 22.52
C THR A 690 -13.91 55.17 22.38
N PRO A 691 -14.18 54.60 21.19
CA PRO A 691 -14.13 53.14 20.99
C PRO A 691 -12.79 52.51 21.41
N LEU A 692 -11.66 53.18 21.20
CA LEU A 692 -10.34 52.70 21.61
C LEU A 692 -10.19 52.67 23.15
N GLN A 693 -10.74 53.66 23.85
CA GLN A 693 -10.75 53.69 25.32
C GLN A 693 -11.65 52.59 25.91
N VAL A 694 -12.80 52.31 25.27
CA VAL A 694 -13.70 51.21 25.68
C VAL A 694 -13.01 49.86 25.50
N VAL A 695 -12.35 49.63 24.35
CA VAL A 695 -11.58 48.39 24.12
C VAL A 695 -10.45 48.23 25.14
N THR A 696 -9.74 49.32 25.45
CA THR A 696 -8.65 49.28 26.45
C THR A 696 -9.19 48.95 27.84
N LEU A 697 -10.32 49.56 28.24
CA LEU A 697 -10.99 49.27 29.52
C LEU A 697 -11.42 47.81 29.62
N LEU A 698 -12.09 47.27 28.59
CA LEU A 698 -12.53 45.88 28.58
C LEU A 698 -11.33 44.93 28.62
N ASN A 699 -10.26 45.20 27.88
CA ASN A 699 -9.05 44.38 27.92
C ASN A 699 -8.38 44.41 29.30
N ASP A 700 -8.24 45.58 29.93
CA ASP A 700 -7.66 45.72 31.27
C ASP A 700 -8.51 44.97 32.32
N LEU A 701 -9.84 45.07 32.23
CA LEU A 701 -10.78 44.39 33.12
C LEU A 701 -10.75 42.87 32.91
N TYR A 702 -10.84 42.41 31.66
CA TYR A 702 -10.82 40.98 31.35
C TYR A 702 -9.47 40.34 31.63
N THR A 703 -8.35 41.04 31.46
CA THR A 703 -7.03 40.53 31.88
C THR A 703 -6.98 40.33 33.40
N CYS A 704 -7.58 41.26 34.15
CA CYS A 704 -7.68 41.16 35.61
C CYS A 704 -8.57 39.98 36.03
N PHE A 705 -9.71 39.78 35.36
CA PHE A 705 -10.61 38.66 35.63
C PHE A 705 -9.99 37.32 35.24
N ASP A 706 -9.34 37.26 34.07
CA ASP A 706 -8.68 36.06 33.57
C ASP A 706 -7.59 35.58 34.56
N ALA A 707 -6.83 36.49 35.17
CA ALA A 707 -5.85 36.16 36.21
C ALA A 707 -6.47 35.61 37.51
N ILE A 708 -7.73 35.96 37.83
CA ILE A 708 -8.44 35.44 39.00
C ILE A 708 -9.02 34.07 38.70
N ILE A 709 -9.68 33.89 37.55
CA ILE A 709 -10.33 32.63 37.20
C ILE A 709 -9.33 31.49 37.02
N ASP A 710 -8.08 31.77 36.64
CA ASP A 710 -7.02 30.76 36.51
C ASP A 710 -6.73 30.01 37.84
N ASN A 711 -7.16 30.55 38.98
CA ASN A 711 -7.01 29.91 40.30
C ASN A 711 -8.20 29.02 40.70
N PHE A 712 -9.26 28.97 39.89
CA PHE A 712 -10.49 28.22 40.19
C PHE A 712 -10.79 27.21 39.08
N ASP A 713 -11.50 26.11 39.41
CA ASP A 713 -11.93 25.12 38.40
C ASP A 713 -13.15 25.63 37.63
N VAL A 714 -12.91 26.54 36.69
CA VAL A 714 -13.93 27.23 35.91
C VAL A 714 -13.53 27.35 34.43
N TYR A 715 -14.53 27.35 33.55
CA TYR A 715 -14.36 27.54 32.11
C TYR A 715 -15.01 28.84 31.65
N LYS A 716 -14.23 29.66 30.93
CA LYS A 716 -14.68 30.91 30.31
C LYS A 716 -15.47 30.62 29.03
N VAL A 717 -16.71 31.10 28.98
CA VAL A 717 -17.56 31.00 27.79
C VAL A 717 -17.44 32.30 26.98
N GLU A 718 -17.61 32.24 25.66
CA GLU A 718 -17.62 33.46 24.83
C GLU A 718 -18.65 34.48 25.33
N THR A 719 -18.22 35.72 25.47
CA THR A 719 -18.99 36.85 26.00
C THR A 719 -19.56 37.71 24.87
N ILE A 720 -20.74 38.32 25.10
CA ILE A 720 -21.35 39.28 24.17
C ILE A 720 -21.41 40.64 24.89
N GLY A 721 -20.63 41.61 24.42
CA GLY A 721 -20.61 42.96 24.99
C GLY A 721 -19.83 43.06 26.30
N ASP A 722 -20.48 43.61 27.33
CA ASP A 722 -20.01 43.85 28.70
C ASP A 722 -20.33 42.72 29.68
N ALA A 723 -21.08 41.72 29.23
CA ALA A 723 -21.43 40.57 30.05
C ALA A 723 -20.28 39.55 30.10
N TYR A 724 -19.82 39.18 31.30
CA TYR A 724 -18.81 38.14 31.52
C TYR A 724 -19.47 36.83 31.97
N MET A 725 -19.23 35.74 31.23
CA MET A 725 -19.88 34.44 31.43
C MET A 725 -18.84 33.35 31.74
N VAL A 726 -19.04 32.68 32.87
CA VAL A 726 -18.16 31.62 33.35
C VAL A 726 -19.01 30.45 33.86
N VAL A 727 -18.52 29.23 33.73
CA VAL A 727 -19.24 28.02 34.16
C VAL A 727 -18.29 27.05 34.85
N SER A 728 -18.79 26.31 35.83
CA SER A 728 -18.08 25.17 36.42
C SER A 728 -18.94 23.91 36.38
N GLY A 729 -18.30 22.74 36.42
CA GLY A 729 -18.93 21.43 36.22
C GLY A 729 -18.96 20.95 34.76
N LEU A 730 -18.33 21.71 33.86
CA LEU A 730 -18.09 21.34 32.47
C LEU A 730 -16.76 21.96 31.96
N PRO A 731 -16.10 21.38 30.94
CA PRO A 731 -16.45 20.12 30.25
C PRO A 731 -16.17 18.88 31.10
N VAL A 732 -15.44 19.01 32.21
CA VAL A 732 -15.19 17.93 33.17
C VAL A 732 -16.17 18.06 34.33
N ARG A 733 -16.85 16.95 34.68
CA ARG A 733 -17.79 16.91 35.80
C ARG A 733 -17.02 16.90 37.11
N ASN A 734 -17.25 17.89 37.97
CA ASN A 734 -16.60 18.02 39.28
C ASN A 734 -17.54 17.75 40.48
N GLY A 735 -18.61 16.98 40.26
CA GLY A 735 -19.57 16.63 41.30
C GLY A 735 -20.37 17.85 41.74
N LYS A 736 -20.34 18.20 43.04
CA LYS A 736 -20.99 19.40 43.59
C LYS A 736 -20.03 20.60 43.75
N LEU A 737 -18.75 20.41 43.43
CA LEU A 737 -17.72 21.43 43.60
C LEU A 737 -17.98 22.64 42.68
N HIS A 738 -18.68 22.46 41.56
CA HIS A 738 -19.03 23.56 40.65
C HIS A 738 -19.64 24.78 41.32
N ALA A 739 -20.50 24.59 42.32
CA ALA A 739 -21.15 25.70 43.01
C ALA A 739 -20.16 26.42 43.92
N ARG A 740 -19.28 25.68 44.60
CA ARG A 740 -18.20 26.21 45.44
C ARG A 740 -17.23 27.06 44.63
N GLU A 741 -16.72 26.51 43.53
CA GLU A 741 -15.72 27.19 42.69
C GLU A 741 -16.27 28.51 42.16
N ILE A 742 -17.52 28.52 41.67
CA ILE A 742 -18.16 29.74 41.18
C ILE A 742 -18.45 30.73 42.31
N ALA A 743 -18.88 30.27 43.49
CA ALA A 743 -19.14 31.15 44.63
C ALA A 743 -17.85 31.83 45.14
N GLY A 744 -16.77 31.06 45.30
CA GLY A 744 -15.45 31.58 45.68
C GLY A 744 -14.87 32.55 44.65
N MET A 745 -14.92 32.19 43.37
CA MET A 745 -14.53 33.06 42.25
C MET A 745 -15.32 34.37 42.26
N SER A 746 -16.64 34.32 42.50
CA SER A 746 -17.51 35.50 42.51
C SER A 746 -17.14 36.48 43.61
N LEU A 747 -16.80 35.98 44.80
CA LEU A 747 -16.35 36.82 45.92
C LEU A 747 -15.00 37.48 45.59
N ALA A 748 -14.04 36.71 45.07
CA ALA A 748 -12.72 37.23 44.68
C ALA A 748 -12.80 38.30 43.58
N LEU A 749 -13.63 38.08 42.55
CA LEU A 749 -13.87 39.05 41.48
C LEU A 749 -14.50 40.33 42.02
N LEU A 750 -15.48 40.23 42.93
CA LEU A 750 -16.15 41.38 43.52
C LEU A 750 -15.20 42.23 44.37
N GLU A 751 -14.28 41.61 45.11
CA GLU A 751 -13.24 42.31 45.87
C GLU A 751 -12.25 43.04 44.96
N GLN A 752 -11.80 42.38 43.89
CA GLN A 752 -10.86 42.99 42.96
C GLN A 752 -11.45 44.20 42.22
N VAL A 753 -12.73 44.13 41.83
CA VAL A 753 -13.43 45.25 41.17
C VAL A 753 -13.47 46.50 42.06
N LYS A 754 -13.54 46.36 43.39
CA LYS A 754 -13.53 47.52 44.31
C LYS A 754 -12.23 48.33 44.23
N THR A 755 -11.11 47.68 43.89
CA THR A 755 -9.79 48.30 43.79
C THR A 755 -9.40 48.71 42.37
N PHE A 756 -10.16 48.24 41.37
CA PHE A 756 -9.90 48.51 39.95
C PHE A 756 -10.19 49.98 39.58
N LYS A 757 -9.24 50.64 38.90
CA LYS A 757 -9.37 52.04 38.46
C LYS A 757 -9.41 52.14 36.94
N ILE A 758 -10.36 52.90 36.42
CA ILE A 758 -10.51 53.14 34.97
C ILE A 758 -9.47 54.18 34.52
N ARG A 759 -8.54 53.80 33.64
CA ARG A 759 -7.42 54.65 33.19
C ARG A 759 -7.83 56.03 32.67
N HIS A 760 -8.91 56.10 31.89
CA HIS A 760 -9.38 57.35 31.28
C HIS A 760 -10.41 58.08 32.14
N ARG A 761 -10.88 57.47 33.26
CA ARG A 761 -11.87 58.00 34.21
C ARG A 761 -11.55 57.55 35.64
N PRO A 762 -10.46 58.05 36.25
CA PRO A 762 -9.96 57.54 37.53
C PRO A 762 -10.88 57.81 38.74
N ASN A 763 -11.87 58.70 38.59
CA ASN A 763 -12.83 59.05 39.64
C ASN A 763 -14.11 58.19 39.61
N ASP A 764 -14.35 57.46 38.52
CA ASP A 764 -15.51 56.59 38.37
C ASP A 764 -15.17 55.19 38.89
N GLN A 765 -15.97 54.69 39.83
CA GLN A 765 -15.82 53.33 40.35
C GLN A 765 -16.63 52.35 39.50
N LEU A 766 -15.97 51.28 39.06
CA LEU A 766 -16.63 50.19 38.36
C LEU A 766 -17.56 49.42 39.33
N ARG A 767 -18.81 49.23 38.92
CA ARG A 767 -19.79 48.48 39.71
C ARG A 767 -20.24 47.25 38.94
N LEU A 768 -19.91 46.08 39.48
CA LEU A 768 -20.30 44.80 38.91
C LEU A 768 -21.60 44.32 39.55
N ARG A 769 -22.52 43.76 38.76
CA ARG A 769 -23.64 42.96 39.27
C ARG A 769 -23.44 41.51 38.85
N ILE A 770 -23.67 40.58 39.77
CA ILE A 770 -23.39 39.15 39.55
C ILE A 770 -24.67 38.34 39.78
N GLY A 771 -24.94 37.38 38.89
CA GLY A 771 -25.98 36.37 39.01
C GLY A 771 -25.45 34.95 38.88
N ILE A 772 -25.88 34.07 39.79
CA ILE A 772 -25.44 32.68 39.84
C ILE A 772 -26.65 31.75 39.89
N HIS A 773 -26.67 30.75 39.01
CA HIS A 773 -27.69 29.71 38.99
C HIS A 773 -27.10 28.33 38.70
N THR A 774 -27.67 27.31 39.33
CA THR A 774 -27.27 25.91 39.20
C THR A 774 -28.40 25.10 38.58
N GLY A 775 -28.09 24.30 37.57
CA GLY A 775 -29.07 23.46 36.88
C GLY A 775 -28.47 22.70 35.69
N PRO A 776 -29.27 21.90 34.97
CA PRO A 776 -28.81 21.10 33.83
C PRO A 776 -28.53 21.94 32.58
N VAL A 777 -27.54 21.55 31.77
CA VAL A 777 -27.20 22.21 30.50
C VAL A 777 -26.75 21.19 29.45
N CYS A 778 -26.96 21.50 28.17
CA CYS A 778 -26.35 20.78 27.05
C CYS A 778 -25.20 21.61 26.48
N ALA A 779 -24.00 21.05 26.34
CA ALA A 779 -22.84 21.76 25.81
C ALA A 779 -22.23 21.04 24.61
N GLY A 780 -21.77 21.78 23.61
CA GLY A 780 -21.20 21.21 22.39
C GLY A 780 -20.50 22.23 21.49
N VAL A 781 -19.76 21.74 20.49
CA VAL A 781 -19.03 22.59 19.55
C VAL A 781 -19.90 22.98 18.36
N VAL A 782 -20.01 24.28 18.09
CA VAL A 782 -20.78 24.84 16.97
C VAL A 782 -19.84 25.54 15.99
N GLY A 783 -20.02 25.26 14.69
CA GLY A 783 -19.28 25.91 13.59
C GLY A 783 -18.11 25.10 13.04
N LEU A 784 -18.00 24.98 11.71
CA LEU A 784 -16.95 24.20 11.03
C LEU A 784 -15.64 25.00 10.79
N LYS A 785 -15.75 26.31 10.52
CA LYS A 785 -14.58 27.17 10.23
C LYS A 785 -14.02 27.86 11.47
N MET A 786 -14.87 28.11 12.46
CA MET A 786 -14.52 28.74 13.75
C MET A 786 -15.30 27.98 14.82
N PRO A 787 -14.76 26.85 15.33
CA PRO A 787 -15.44 26.03 16.32
C PRO A 787 -15.54 26.76 17.66
N ARG A 788 -16.73 26.80 18.24
CA ARG A 788 -17.00 27.45 19.53
C ARG A 788 -17.69 26.48 20.46
N TYR A 789 -17.22 26.38 21.70
CA TYR A 789 -17.88 25.56 22.71
C TYR A 789 -19.05 26.35 23.33
N CYS A 790 -20.27 25.98 22.96
CA CYS A 790 -21.50 26.70 23.33
C CYS A 790 -22.34 25.90 24.32
N LEU A 791 -23.03 26.61 25.22
CA LEU A 791 -23.96 26.07 26.19
C LEU A 791 -25.40 26.37 25.80
N PHE A 792 -26.27 25.39 25.91
CA PHE A 792 -27.70 25.46 25.60
C PHE A 792 -28.53 24.93 26.76
N GLY A 793 -29.51 25.71 27.21
CA GLY A 793 -30.43 25.26 28.24
C GLY A 793 -31.12 26.41 28.97
N ASP A 794 -32.18 26.08 29.69
CA ASP A 794 -32.92 27.02 30.53
C ASP A 794 -32.07 27.58 31.69
N THR A 795 -31.07 26.83 32.14
CA THR A 795 -30.11 27.24 33.18
C THR A 795 -29.35 28.50 32.78
N VAL A 796 -28.93 28.63 31.50
CA VAL A 796 -28.24 29.82 30.97
C VAL A 796 -29.15 31.05 31.07
N ASN A 797 -30.41 30.89 30.64
CA ASN A 797 -31.40 31.98 30.66
C ASN A 797 -31.75 32.39 32.10
N THR A 798 -31.86 31.44 33.02
CA THR A 798 -32.15 31.70 34.43
C THR A 798 -30.98 32.40 35.12
N ALA A 799 -29.73 32.00 34.82
CA ALA A 799 -28.53 32.68 35.34
C ALA A 799 -28.43 34.14 34.87
N SER A 800 -28.66 34.41 33.59
CA SER A 800 -28.72 35.78 33.06
C SER A 800 -29.86 36.61 33.70
N ARG A 801 -30.98 35.98 34.06
CA ARG A 801 -32.07 36.66 34.80
C ARG A 801 -31.71 36.95 36.26
N MET A 802 -30.92 36.07 36.91
CA MET A 802 -30.36 36.36 38.23
C MET A 802 -29.45 37.59 38.17
N GLU A 803 -28.61 37.70 37.14
CA GLU A 803 -27.71 38.85 36.97
C GLU A 803 -28.49 40.15 36.75
N SER A 804 -29.40 40.16 35.77
CA SER A 804 -30.16 41.37 35.39
C SER A 804 -31.09 41.90 36.48
N ASN A 805 -31.60 41.03 37.36
CA ASN A 805 -32.36 41.43 38.55
C ASN A 805 -31.48 41.61 39.79
N GLY A 806 -30.16 41.49 39.67
CA GLY A 806 -29.19 41.72 40.73
C GLY A 806 -29.05 43.20 41.09
N GLU A 807 -28.36 43.46 42.19
CA GLU A 807 -28.00 44.81 42.63
C GLU A 807 -26.49 45.05 42.41
N ALA A 808 -26.12 46.32 42.25
CA ALA A 808 -24.72 46.71 42.11
C ALA A 808 -23.90 46.25 43.33
N LEU A 809 -22.72 45.68 43.07
CA LEU A 809 -21.78 45.15 44.06
C LEU A 809 -22.35 44.03 44.94
N LYS A 810 -23.35 43.29 44.45
CA LYS A 810 -23.91 42.12 45.13
C LYS A 810 -23.93 40.89 44.23
N ILE A 811 -23.87 39.72 44.87
CA ILE A 811 -23.93 38.41 44.21
C ILE A 811 -25.30 37.80 44.45
N HIS A 812 -26.09 37.70 43.38
CA HIS A 812 -27.47 37.20 43.42
C HIS A 812 -27.52 35.71 43.11
N VAL A 813 -28.11 34.93 44.01
CA VAL A 813 -28.07 33.46 43.99
C VAL A 813 -29.48 32.87 43.97
N SER A 814 -29.69 31.89 43.09
CA SER A 814 -30.95 31.13 43.02
C SER A 814 -31.11 30.12 44.17
N SER A 815 -32.34 29.64 44.43
CA SER A 815 -32.59 28.58 45.42
C SER A 815 -31.83 27.29 45.14
N ALA A 816 -31.74 26.88 43.87
CA ALA A 816 -31.02 25.68 43.45
C ALA A 816 -29.52 25.76 43.79
N THR A 817 -28.89 26.93 43.56
CA THR A 817 -27.48 27.12 43.95
C THR A 817 -27.31 27.12 45.47
N LYS A 818 -28.25 27.73 46.21
CA LYS A 818 -28.23 27.76 47.68
C LYS A 818 -28.29 26.35 48.27
N GLU A 819 -29.12 25.46 47.72
CA GLU A 819 -29.19 24.06 48.15
C GLU A 819 -27.84 23.34 48.02
N VAL A 820 -27.10 23.57 46.92
CA VAL A 820 -25.77 22.98 46.72
C VAL A 820 -24.71 23.63 47.65
N LEU A 821 -24.78 24.94 47.86
CA LEU A 821 -23.84 25.66 48.75
C LEU A 821 -24.05 25.32 50.23
N ASP A 822 -25.28 25.05 50.66
CA ASP A 822 -25.60 24.66 52.03
C ASP A 822 -24.92 23.35 52.44
N GLU A 823 -24.68 22.44 51.50
CA GLU A 823 -23.99 21.17 51.77
C GLU A 823 -22.53 21.36 52.21
N PHE A 824 -21.90 22.48 51.82
CA PHE A 824 -20.54 22.82 52.23
C PHE A 824 -20.50 23.54 53.60
N GLY A 825 -21.58 24.20 53.99
CA GLY A 825 -21.78 24.74 55.35
C GLY A 825 -21.04 26.03 55.72
N TYR A 826 -20.10 26.52 54.90
CA TYR A 826 -19.30 27.72 55.22
C TYR A 826 -19.61 28.97 54.39
N PHE A 827 -20.56 28.96 53.45
CA PHE A 827 -20.97 30.19 52.75
C PHE A 827 -22.05 30.94 53.54
N ASP A 828 -21.98 32.28 53.55
CA ASP A 828 -22.99 33.15 54.16
C ASP A 828 -24.01 33.65 53.14
N LEU A 829 -25.24 33.16 53.25
CA LEU A 829 -26.34 33.39 52.32
C LEU A 829 -27.52 34.06 53.05
N GLN A 830 -27.88 35.28 52.62
CA GLN A 830 -29.00 36.04 53.17
C GLN A 830 -30.24 35.93 52.27
N LEU A 831 -31.41 35.65 52.85
CA LEU A 831 -32.66 35.62 52.09
C LEU A 831 -33.00 37.01 51.53
N ARG A 832 -33.15 37.10 50.21
CA ARG A 832 -33.64 38.32 49.52
C ARG A 832 -35.16 38.40 49.52
N GLY A 833 -35.82 37.25 49.37
CA GLY A 833 -37.28 37.14 49.22
C GLY A 833 -37.68 36.64 47.82
N ASP A 834 -38.96 36.77 47.50
CA ASP A 834 -39.53 36.32 46.22
C ASP A 834 -39.43 37.44 45.18
N VAL A 835 -38.65 37.22 44.12
CA VAL A 835 -38.41 38.15 43.01
C VAL A 835 -39.17 37.67 41.78
N GLU A 836 -39.90 38.58 41.12
CA GLU A 836 -40.64 38.26 39.90
C GLU A 836 -39.71 38.18 38.69
N MET A 837 -39.55 36.98 38.15
CA MET A 837 -38.66 36.69 37.02
C MET A 837 -39.50 36.51 35.75
N LYS A 838 -39.19 37.31 34.71
CA LYS A 838 -39.92 37.29 33.43
C LYS A 838 -39.98 35.88 32.84
N GLY A 839 -41.19 35.31 32.72
CA GLY A 839 -41.43 33.96 32.18
C GLY A 839 -41.14 32.79 33.14
N LYS A 840 -40.82 33.06 34.41
CA LYS A 840 -40.65 32.04 35.47
C LYS A 840 -41.58 32.24 36.67
N GLY A 841 -42.19 33.42 36.80
CA GLY A 841 -43.01 33.78 37.95
C GLY A 841 -42.17 34.23 39.14
N LYS A 842 -42.71 34.12 40.35
CA LYS A 842 -42.01 34.48 41.59
C LYS A 842 -41.01 33.40 41.96
N MET A 843 -39.72 33.76 42.05
CA MET A 843 -38.64 32.87 42.47
C MET A 843 -38.03 33.37 43.78
N ARG A 844 -37.84 32.46 44.74
CA ARG A 844 -37.12 32.78 45.98
C ARG A 844 -35.62 32.82 45.72
N THR A 845 -34.98 33.89 46.19
CA THR A 845 -33.57 34.17 45.90
C THR A 845 -32.80 34.63 47.14
N TYR A 846 -31.47 34.60 47.05
CA TYR A 846 -30.54 34.84 48.14
C TYR A 846 -29.40 35.75 47.70
N TRP A 847 -28.79 36.46 48.65
CA TRP A 847 -27.54 37.19 48.49
C TRP A 847 -26.40 36.38 49.08
N LEU A 848 -25.33 36.18 48.32
CA LEU A 848 -24.07 35.65 48.84
C LEU A 848 -23.23 36.81 49.39
N LEU A 849 -22.93 36.79 50.69
CA LEU A 849 -22.25 37.87 51.39
C LEU A 849 -20.75 37.60 51.62
N GLY A 850 -20.37 36.34 51.80
CA GLY A 850 -18.99 35.95 52.08
C GLY A 850 -18.85 34.51 52.55
N GLU A 851 -17.68 34.19 53.11
CA GLU A 851 -17.37 32.91 53.76
C GLU A 851 -17.37 33.09 55.29
N LYS A 852 -17.96 32.13 56.00
CA LYS A 852 -18.00 32.09 57.47
C LYS A 852 -16.64 31.65 57.98
N THR A 853 -16.01 32.51 58.78
CA THR A 853 -14.62 32.34 59.26
C THR A 853 -14.46 31.35 60.43
N ASP A 854 -15.56 30.77 60.94
CA ASP A 854 -15.58 29.94 62.16
C ASP A 854 -15.85 28.44 61.90
N VAL A 855 -15.42 27.88 60.77
CA VAL A 855 -15.55 26.43 60.51
C VAL A 855 -14.18 25.83 60.21
N TYR A 856 -13.62 25.10 61.19
CA TYR A 856 -12.48 24.21 60.97
C TYR A 856 -12.88 23.13 59.96
N VAL A 857 -12.26 23.14 58.78
CA VAL A 857 -12.36 22.06 57.79
C VAL A 857 -11.58 20.86 58.34
N ILE A 858 -12.25 19.73 58.58
CA ILE A 858 -11.62 18.41 58.81
C ILE A 858 -11.35 17.77 57.46
#